data_AF-A0A9N6WRJ1-F1
#
_entry.id   AF-A0A9N6WRJ1-F1
#
_cell.length_a   1.000
_cell.length_b   1.000
_cell.length_c   1.000
_cell.angle_alpha   90.00
_cell.angle_beta   90.00
_cell.angle_gamma   90.00
#
_symmetry.space_group_name_H-M   'P 1'
#
loop_
_entity.id
_entity.type
_entity.pdbx_description
1 polymer ?
#
loop_
_entity_poly.entity_id
_entity_poly.type
_entity_poly.pdbx_seq_one_letter_code
_entity_poly.pdbx_strand_id
1 'polypeptide(L)'
;MEAPSQSTVLMEFQTDDCKINEIDTFLPAIVELLEKYAGRCKEIYRKMANDAGICSVLFVVCENSFASVQLKSSGLLLLNIDIASEERVRFDYQISKKFEKELKEKLSASKSAALVPIRRGGAYGQRYLITSDERIIEYDVDSVVVDHQSQFQRIQIFHTLNYGNILVLDENQNLAESDLIYTETLMQRGKIDYKDKNVLILGGGDGALLNELLKESPKFVTMVEIDEDVMRFCRQHLRSCCETALDSYKGPNHNIIINNCLVELDQFQANGDQFDVIFGDLTEIPLAGEPQDKEWQFFETILDKSLRVLKPGGYFLTHKPATTFRFFDRGDFFTLHGQDAVFASKDYFKTHSIIKMLGFGAKKLESVALNKTHFENFARDLLVVKHYCLEIYTQNGGKNDWEVQYQASPGNLTQVEDLIFGTSGLTTTAGILAFKIGQENNTVGCCYVDTNDRKFLVAQFSDTESFSNLESFIVQLSPKEVLMAAGDVHDGARTVMNRYGLLVNEGKKADFAAAEATRNLNRLLRFKKGQQENAAALPEVELTHSMASLAALVKYLSLMSDESNFGQFTLSSFDLTQYVRLDSAAAAALHLSAYGADVTSINSAKSGAPRTISALLNKCRTSGGQRLLSQWIKQPLTDKSKIEERLDVVETFVSDVHLRQTVTEDHLRRMPDFQRLSKKLQKAKANLQDCYKIYLGLSRLPMLIDCLLQHDGPHSAILLPVLIQPLRNAEGKLSKLKDMIETTIDLRKAELGEFIIKSDFDERLGELKLEIDECEAQAESALSEAASDLKLASSKTIKLESNGQIGYFFRVTLKDEKVLRNNRNYRMIDTNKSGVRFRNTGIEDVNETYLKARREYEQQQQSVVKEVMGVAAGYIDSLQYLNDHLSILDVLTSFAVATINAPIPYVRPQMLEKGTGSVELIQARHPCMELQDGVNFIPNDAVFKKGPNAIDDRHKITPSPESHSNFKYPIRISRIL
;
A
#
# COMPACT_ATOMS: atom_id res chain seq x y z
N MET A 1 -41.08 20.35 -29.47
CA MET A 1 -40.37 21.63 -29.42
C MET A 1 -39.01 21.32 -28.84
N GLU A 2 -37.95 21.36 -29.66
CA GLU A 2 -36.59 21.19 -29.16
C GLU A 2 -36.28 22.36 -28.24
N ALA A 3 -35.87 22.09 -27.00
CA ALA A 3 -35.40 23.15 -26.12
C ALA A 3 -34.07 23.68 -26.69
N PRO A 4 -33.91 25.00 -26.89
CA PRO A 4 -32.66 25.58 -27.35
C PRO A 4 -31.54 25.18 -26.38
N SER A 5 -30.38 24.77 -26.91
CA SER A 5 -29.28 24.37 -26.02
C SER A 5 -28.76 25.59 -25.26
N GLN A 6 -28.32 25.43 -24.02
CA GLN A 6 -27.78 26.51 -23.19
C GLN A 6 -26.36 26.14 -22.77
N SER A 7 -25.42 27.08 -22.83
CA SER A 7 -24.06 26.90 -22.32
C SER A 7 -23.95 27.55 -20.94
N THR A 8 -23.69 26.75 -19.92
CA THR A 8 -23.49 27.23 -18.54
C THR A 8 -22.00 27.23 -18.22
N VAL A 9 -21.50 28.37 -17.77
CA VAL A 9 -20.10 28.59 -17.40
C VAL A 9 -20.05 29.06 -15.95
N LEU A 10 -19.24 28.39 -15.13
CA LEU A 10 -19.08 28.68 -13.72
C LEU A 10 -17.63 29.07 -13.46
N MET A 11 -17.40 30.24 -12.88
CA MET A 11 -16.09 30.77 -12.55
C MET A 11 -16.04 31.31 -11.13
N GLU A 12 -14.88 31.20 -10.50
CA GLU A 12 -14.61 31.75 -9.19
C GLU A 12 -13.28 32.53 -9.18
N PHE A 13 -13.25 33.61 -8.41
CA PHE A 13 -12.09 34.49 -8.27
C PHE A 13 -11.89 34.84 -6.80
N GLN A 14 -10.67 34.68 -6.30
CA GLN A 14 -10.28 35.10 -4.95
C GLN A 14 -9.58 36.46 -5.04
N THR A 15 -10.10 37.44 -4.33
CA THR A 15 -9.54 38.80 -4.24
C THR A 15 -8.99 39.02 -2.83
N ASP A 16 -7.85 39.72 -2.72
CA ASP A 16 -7.11 39.87 -1.46
C ASP A 16 -7.62 41.04 -0.60
N ASP A 17 -8.38 41.96 -1.19
CA ASP A 17 -8.98 43.12 -0.54
C ASP A 17 -10.47 43.17 -0.90
N CYS A 18 -11.39 42.95 0.06
CA CYS A 18 -12.78 43.45 -0.03
C CYS A 18 -13.62 43.20 1.23
N LYS A 19 -14.15 44.29 1.81
CA LYS A 19 -15.40 44.27 2.59
C LYS A 19 -16.58 44.20 1.60
N ILE A 20 -17.70 43.59 1.96
CA ILE A 20 -18.91 43.39 1.11
C ILE A 20 -19.40 44.66 0.37
N ASN A 21 -19.03 45.85 0.83
CA ASN A 21 -19.45 47.15 0.31
C ASN A 21 -18.76 47.59 -1.00
N GLU A 22 -17.85 46.79 -1.57
CA GLU A 22 -17.04 47.18 -2.74
C GLU A 22 -17.41 46.47 -4.05
N ILE A 23 -18.51 45.71 -4.12
CA ILE A 23 -18.89 45.00 -5.37
C ILE A 23 -18.96 45.96 -6.58
N ASP A 24 -19.39 47.20 -6.37
CA ASP A 24 -19.49 48.26 -7.39
C ASP A 24 -18.14 48.60 -8.05
N THR A 25 -17.01 48.27 -7.40
CA THR A 25 -15.68 48.43 -7.99
C THR A 25 -15.39 47.37 -9.07
N PHE A 26 -15.97 46.18 -8.94
CA PHE A 26 -15.72 45.05 -9.85
C PHE A 26 -16.73 44.94 -10.99
N LEU A 27 -17.97 45.40 -10.78
CA LEU A 27 -19.05 45.30 -11.79
C LEU A 27 -18.68 45.93 -13.15
N PRO A 28 -18.00 47.08 -13.25
CA PRO A 28 -17.64 47.66 -14.55
C PRO A 28 -16.76 46.74 -15.39
N ALA A 29 -15.77 46.09 -14.78
CA ALA A 29 -14.88 45.14 -15.47
C ALA A 29 -15.64 43.88 -15.92
N ILE A 30 -16.57 43.39 -15.10
CA ILE A 30 -17.40 42.22 -15.42
C ILE A 30 -18.37 42.54 -16.56
N VAL A 31 -19.03 43.70 -16.52
CA VAL A 31 -19.95 44.15 -17.57
C VAL A 31 -19.21 44.34 -18.90
N GLU A 32 -18.04 44.99 -18.90
CA GLU A 32 -17.22 45.18 -20.09
C GLU A 32 -16.87 43.85 -20.77
N LEU A 33 -16.46 42.85 -19.98
CA LEU A 33 -16.11 41.53 -20.52
C LEU A 33 -17.34 40.73 -20.96
N LEU A 34 -18.47 40.81 -20.24
CA LEU A 34 -19.73 40.20 -20.68
C LEU A 34 -20.19 40.81 -22.02
N GLU A 35 -20.06 42.12 -22.19
CA GLU A 35 -20.37 42.80 -23.46
C GLU A 35 -19.42 42.40 -24.59
N LYS A 36 -18.14 42.21 -24.28
CA LYS A 36 -17.12 41.77 -25.25
C LYS A 36 -17.34 40.33 -25.72
N TYR A 37 -17.71 39.42 -24.81
CA TYR A 37 -17.68 37.98 -25.06
C TYR A 37 -19.02 37.27 -25.13
N ALA A 38 -20.11 37.88 -24.67
CA ALA A 38 -21.42 37.25 -24.58
C ALA A 38 -22.54 38.08 -25.21
N GLY A 39 -22.52 39.42 -25.07
CA GLY A 39 -23.53 40.29 -25.68
C GLY A 39 -23.93 41.46 -24.77
N ARG A 40 -24.89 42.29 -25.23
CA ARG A 40 -25.30 43.51 -24.52
C ARG A 40 -25.80 43.19 -23.11
N CYS A 41 -25.13 43.75 -22.10
CA CYS A 41 -25.36 43.43 -20.71
C CYS A 41 -26.22 44.49 -20.01
N LYS A 42 -27.26 44.06 -19.28
CA LYS A 42 -28.13 44.94 -18.48
C LYS A 42 -28.37 44.33 -17.11
N GLU A 43 -28.07 45.08 -16.06
CA GLU A 43 -28.43 44.71 -14.68
C GLU A 43 -29.96 44.70 -14.51
N ILE A 44 -30.51 43.62 -13.97
CA ILE A 44 -31.95 43.45 -13.74
C ILE A 44 -32.33 43.24 -12.28
N TYR A 45 -31.40 42.78 -11.45
CA TYR A 45 -31.66 42.54 -10.03
C TYR A 45 -30.38 42.66 -9.20
N ARG A 46 -30.50 43.27 -8.02
CA ARG A 46 -29.42 43.41 -7.04
C ARG A 46 -29.95 43.19 -5.64
N LYS A 47 -29.25 42.38 -4.84
CA LYS A 47 -29.56 42.13 -3.43
C LYS A 47 -28.30 42.31 -2.57
N MET A 48 -28.41 43.20 -1.57
CA MET A 48 -27.39 43.43 -0.54
C MET A 48 -27.92 42.85 0.78
N ALA A 49 -27.34 41.75 1.26
CA ALA A 49 -27.73 41.13 2.53
C ALA A 49 -26.67 41.40 3.60
N ASN A 50 -26.98 42.34 4.51
CA ASN A 50 -26.02 42.81 5.53
C ASN A 50 -25.70 41.76 6.60
N ASP A 51 -26.61 40.81 6.90
CA ASP A 51 -26.41 39.85 8.00
C ASP A 51 -25.65 38.57 7.59
N ALA A 52 -25.58 38.25 6.29
CA ALA A 52 -24.89 37.07 5.76
C ALA A 52 -23.57 37.41 5.04
N GLY A 53 -23.30 38.69 4.82
CA GLY A 53 -22.11 39.15 4.11
C GLY A 53 -22.03 38.69 2.65
N ILE A 54 -23.16 38.71 1.94
CA ILE A 54 -23.25 38.31 0.53
C ILE A 54 -23.91 39.43 -0.27
N CYS A 55 -23.27 39.83 -1.37
CA CYS A 55 -23.91 40.65 -2.40
C CYS A 55 -24.14 39.82 -3.66
N SER A 56 -25.32 39.94 -4.28
CA SER A 56 -25.66 39.23 -5.52
C SER A 56 -26.25 40.17 -6.56
N VAL A 57 -25.76 40.10 -7.78
CA VAL A 57 -26.19 40.89 -8.94
C VAL A 57 -26.53 39.94 -10.08
N LEU A 58 -27.66 40.18 -10.75
CA LEU A 58 -28.11 39.42 -11.92
C LEU A 58 -28.20 40.34 -13.13
N PHE A 59 -27.63 39.88 -14.22
CA PHE A 59 -27.57 40.52 -15.53
C PHE A 59 -28.35 39.72 -16.56
N VAL A 60 -28.96 40.42 -17.50
CA VAL A 60 -29.39 39.89 -18.80
C VAL A 60 -28.31 40.26 -19.81
N VAL A 61 -27.77 39.27 -20.52
CA VAL A 61 -26.62 39.44 -21.43
C VAL A 61 -27.03 39.39 -22.92
N CYS A 62 -28.24 38.89 -23.20
CA CYS A 62 -28.99 38.99 -24.46
C CYS A 62 -30.40 38.35 -24.27
N GLU A 63 -31.20 38.17 -25.33
CA GLU A 63 -32.51 37.52 -25.18
C GLU A 63 -32.34 36.08 -24.65
N ASN A 64 -32.94 35.77 -23.51
CA ASN A 64 -32.88 34.46 -22.83
C ASN A 64 -31.49 34.03 -22.30
N SER A 65 -30.52 34.94 -22.16
CA SER A 65 -29.21 34.67 -21.52
C SER A 65 -28.99 35.52 -20.29
N PHE A 66 -28.44 34.91 -19.23
CA PHE A 66 -28.31 35.52 -17.91
C PHE A 66 -26.90 35.35 -17.37
N ALA A 67 -26.41 36.32 -16.60
CA ALA A 67 -25.21 36.16 -15.81
C ALA A 67 -25.47 36.58 -14.37
N SER A 68 -25.01 35.80 -13.39
CA SER A 68 -25.11 36.15 -11.98
C SER A 68 -23.73 36.27 -11.37
N VAL A 69 -23.53 37.33 -10.59
CA VAL A 69 -22.31 37.60 -9.83
C VAL A 69 -22.67 37.56 -8.36
N GLN A 70 -21.91 36.82 -7.56
CA GLN A 70 -22.04 36.81 -6.11
C GLN A 70 -20.69 37.10 -5.46
N LEU A 71 -20.64 38.08 -4.56
CA LEU A 71 -19.47 38.38 -3.75
C LEU A 71 -19.73 37.94 -2.30
N LYS A 72 -18.86 37.08 -1.76
CA LYS A 72 -18.90 36.63 -0.37
C LYS A 72 -17.99 37.49 0.51
N SER A 73 -18.27 37.55 1.81
CA SER A 73 -17.48 38.27 2.81
C SER A 73 -16.02 37.84 2.92
N SER A 74 -15.68 36.65 2.41
CA SER A 74 -14.33 36.10 2.33
C SER A 74 -13.51 36.62 1.14
N GLY A 75 -14.04 37.55 0.33
CA GLY A 75 -13.39 38.02 -0.90
C GLY A 75 -13.52 37.06 -2.09
N LEU A 76 -14.38 36.04 -1.97
CA LEU A 76 -14.69 35.09 -3.05
C LEU A 76 -15.79 35.65 -3.95
N LEU A 77 -15.48 35.83 -5.23
CA LEU A 77 -16.40 36.24 -6.28
C LEU A 77 -16.77 35.02 -7.14
N LEU A 78 -18.06 34.70 -7.19
CA LEU A 78 -18.64 33.64 -8.03
C LEU A 78 -19.34 34.28 -9.23
N LEU A 79 -19.04 33.83 -10.43
CA LEU A 79 -19.64 34.27 -11.67
C LEU A 79 -20.21 33.09 -12.45
N ASN A 80 -21.53 33.10 -12.64
CA ASN A 80 -22.24 32.11 -13.42
C ASN A 80 -22.79 32.78 -14.68
N ILE A 81 -22.52 32.22 -15.85
CA ILE A 81 -22.96 32.74 -17.14
C ILE A 81 -23.75 31.63 -17.85
N ASP A 82 -25.02 31.90 -18.14
CA ASP A 82 -25.92 31.02 -18.88
C ASP A 82 -26.27 31.68 -20.23
N ILE A 83 -25.79 31.09 -21.33
CA ILE A 83 -25.98 31.61 -22.69
C ILE A 83 -26.85 30.66 -23.52
N ALA A 84 -27.96 31.15 -24.05
CA ALA A 84 -28.79 30.41 -24.99
C ALA A 84 -28.09 30.27 -26.36
N SER A 85 -28.03 29.06 -26.91
CA SER A 85 -27.17 28.70 -28.05
C SER A 85 -27.69 29.13 -29.42
N GLU A 86 -28.87 29.75 -29.52
CA GLU A 86 -29.40 30.21 -30.81
C GLU A 86 -28.73 31.51 -31.28
N GLU A 87 -27.98 32.19 -30.40
CA GLU A 87 -27.23 33.39 -30.75
C GLU A 87 -25.78 33.10 -31.16
N ARG A 88 -25.21 33.97 -32.00
CA ARG A 88 -23.90 33.84 -32.70
C ARG A 88 -22.66 33.66 -31.79
N VAL A 89 -22.83 33.61 -30.47
CA VAL A 89 -21.75 33.68 -29.48
C VAL A 89 -21.71 32.39 -28.67
N ARG A 90 -20.83 31.47 -29.08
CA ARG A 90 -20.62 30.19 -28.37
C ARG A 90 -19.57 30.38 -27.28
N PHE A 91 -19.96 30.31 -26.01
CA PHE A 91 -18.98 30.26 -24.91
C PHE A 91 -18.39 28.85 -24.79
N ASP A 92 -17.37 28.56 -25.62
CA ASP A 92 -16.63 27.31 -25.56
C ASP A 92 -15.46 27.37 -24.55
N TYR A 93 -14.74 26.26 -24.40
CA TYR A 93 -13.61 26.16 -23.48
C TYR A 93 -12.51 27.21 -23.75
N GLN A 94 -12.27 27.57 -25.01
CA GLN A 94 -11.22 28.54 -25.35
C GLN A 94 -11.66 29.96 -24.99
N ILE A 95 -12.92 30.30 -25.28
CA ILE A 95 -13.51 31.60 -24.94
C ILE A 95 -13.64 31.74 -23.42
N SER A 96 -14.08 30.70 -22.70
CA SER A 96 -14.17 30.73 -21.24
C SER A 96 -12.81 30.93 -20.58
N LYS A 97 -11.75 30.28 -21.08
CA LYS A 97 -10.38 30.47 -20.57
C LYS A 97 -9.82 31.87 -20.86
N LYS A 98 -10.12 32.44 -22.04
CA LYS A 98 -9.74 33.83 -22.35
C LYS A 98 -10.46 34.82 -21.44
N PHE A 99 -11.76 34.65 -21.26
CA PHE A 99 -12.57 35.46 -20.35
C PHE A 99 -12.05 35.38 -18.91
N GLU A 100 -11.80 34.16 -18.40
CA GLU A 100 -11.26 33.94 -17.05
C GLU A 100 -9.95 34.69 -16.85
N LYS A 101 -9.02 34.59 -17.82
CA LYS A 101 -7.71 35.24 -17.73
C LYS A 101 -7.82 36.76 -17.71
N GLU A 102 -8.58 37.34 -18.64
CA GLU A 102 -8.74 38.80 -18.70
C GLU A 102 -9.46 39.36 -17.46
N LEU A 103 -10.47 38.64 -16.95
CA LEU A 103 -11.17 39.05 -15.74
C LEU A 103 -10.26 38.95 -14.51
N LYS A 104 -9.44 37.89 -14.40
CA LYS A 104 -8.46 37.75 -13.31
C LYS A 104 -7.50 38.94 -13.24
N GLU A 105 -6.98 39.37 -14.40
CA GLU A 105 -6.08 40.51 -14.51
C GLU A 105 -6.78 41.82 -14.11
N LYS A 106 -8.00 42.07 -14.61
CA LYS A 106 -8.77 43.27 -14.27
C LYS A 106 -9.19 43.32 -12.80
N LEU A 107 -9.45 42.17 -12.16
CA LEU A 107 -9.82 42.07 -10.74
C LEU A 107 -8.61 42.03 -9.81
N SER A 108 -7.38 41.96 -10.33
CA SER A 108 -6.16 41.69 -9.54
C SER A 108 -6.32 40.48 -8.60
N ALA A 109 -7.03 39.45 -9.06
CA ALA A 109 -7.38 38.29 -8.24
C ALA A 109 -6.16 37.38 -8.01
N SER A 110 -5.90 37.02 -6.75
CA SER A 110 -4.79 36.13 -6.38
C SER A 110 -4.98 34.71 -6.94
N LYS A 111 -6.24 34.27 -7.06
CA LYS A 111 -6.61 32.99 -7.68
C LYS A 111 -7.85 33.12 -8.56
N SER A 112 -7.91 32.28 -9.59
CA SER A 112 -9.11 32.05 -10.39
C SER A 112 -9.25 30.56 -10.67
N ALA A 113 -10.49 30.09 -10.78
CA ALA A 113 -10.80 28.79 -11.34
C ALA A 113 -12.07 28.89 -12.20
N ALA A 114 -12.10 28.14 -13.30
CA ALA A 114 -13.28 28.00 -14.15
C ALA A 114 -13.53 26.53 -14.43
N LEU A 115 -14.79 26.11 -14.31
CA LEU A 115 -15.24 24.81 -14.75
C LEU A 115 -15.36 24.77 -16.28
N VAL A 116 -15.28 23.56 -16.85
CA VAL A 116 -15.51 23.36 -18.29
C VAL A 116 -16.94 23.80 -18.61
N PRO A 117 -17.17 24.62 -19.65
CA PRO A 117 -18.51 25.00 -20.07
C PRO A 117 -19.40 23.77 -20.31
N ILE A 118 -20.52 23.67 -19.61
CA ILE A 118 -21.46 22.54 -19.73
C ILE A 118 -22.59 22.96 -20.68
N ARG A 119 -22.86 22.14 -21.69
CA ARG A 119 -24.04 22.33 -22.54
C ARG A 119 -25.27 21.66 -21.93
N ARG A 120 -26.39 22.34 -21.93
CA ARG A 120 -27.66 21.85 -21.41
C ARG A 120 -28.68 21.85 -22.54
N GLY A 121 -29.46 20.78 -22.68
CA GLY A 121 -30.46 20.67 -23.76
C GLY A 121 -29.88 20.52 -25.18
N GLY A 122 -30.74 20.73 -26.18
CA GLY A 122 -30.47 20.47 -27.61
C GLY A 122 -31.15 19.21 -28.16
N ALA A 123 -31.02 19.00 -29.48
CA ALA A 123 -31.78 18.00 -30.26
C ALA A 123 -31.69 16.54 -29.76
N TYR A 124 -30.60 16.17 -29.06
CA TYR A 124 -30.30 14.78 -28.72
C TYR A 124 -30.51 14.41 -27.25
N GLY A 125 -31.00 15.32 -26.40
CA GLY A 125 -31.37 15.05 -25.00
C GLY A 125 -30.21 14.76 -24.02
N GLN A 126 -29.22 13.95 -24.42
CA GLN A 126 -28.19 13.35 -23.57
C GLN A 126 -26.82 13.42 -24.26
N ARG A 127 -26.08 14.50 -24.02
CA ARG A 127 -24.72 14.72 -24.58
C ARG A 127 -23.62 14.20 -23.67
N TYR A 128 -23.95 14.08 -22.39
CA TYR A 128 -23.03 13.77 -21.32
C TYR A 128 -23.45 12.43 -20.73
N LEU A 129 -22.55 11.46 -20.78
CA LEU A 129 -22.72 10.18 -20.10
C LEU A 129 -21.74 10.10 -18.94
N ILE A 130 -22.05 9.25 -17.96
CA ILE A 130 -21.23 9.07 -16.76
C ILE A 130 -20.44 7.77 -16.93
N THR A 131 -19.15 7.78 -16.59
CA THR A 131 -18.36 6.55 -16.49
C THR A 131 -18.60 5.87 -15.15
N SER A 132 -18.20 4.61 -15.03
CA SER A 132 -18.34 3.85 -13.79
C SER A 132 -17.61 4.47 -12.57
N ASP A 133 -16.60 5.33 -12.79
CA ASP A 133 -15.99 6.17 -11.74
C ASP A 133 -16.57 7.59 -11.62
N GLU A 134 -17.84 7.76 -11.97
CA GLU A 134 -18.65 8.98 -11.84
C GLU A 134 -18.15 10.21 -12.64
N ARG A 135 -17.27 10.01 -13.63
CA ARG A 135 -16.81 11.12 -14.49
C ARG A 135 -17.79 11.37 -15.62
N ILE A 136 -18.01 12.65 -15.92
CA ILE A 136 -18.85 13.07 -17.04
C ILE A 136 -18.01 13.09 -18.33
N ILE A 137 -18.44 12.35 -19.35
CA ILE A 137 -17.84 12.30 -20.70
C ILE A 137 -18.81 12.87 -21.72
N GLU A 138 -18.32 13.76 -22.60
CA GLU A 138 -19.03 14.24 -23.79
C GLU A 138 -18.62 13.40 -25.00
N TYR A 139 -19.57 12.65 -25.57
CA TYR A 139 -19.39 11.98 -26.85
C TYR A 139 -19.79 12.92 -28.01
N ASP A 140 -19.17 12.73 -29.16
CA ASP A 140 -19.46 13.44 -30.41
C ASP A 140 -20.70 12.86 -31.11
N VAL A 141 -21.81 12.81 -30.36
CA VAL A 141 -23.10 12.31 -30.83
C VAL A 141 -23.67 13.24 -31.89
N ASP A 142 -23.93 12.69 -33.08
CA ASP A 142 -24.55 13.40 -34.19
C ASP A 142 -25.97 12.88 -34.50
N SER A 143 -26.34 11.68 -34.03
CA SER A 143 -27.71 11.18 -34.08
C SER A 143 -28.04 10.16 -32.99
N VAL A 144 -29.32 10.16 -32.59
CA VAL A 144 -29.91 9.08 -31.77
C VAL A 144 -30.52 8.07 -32.73
N VAL A 145 -29.92 6.88 -32.83
CA VAL A 145 -30.35 5.81 -33.74
C VAL A 145 -31.49 5.00 -33.11
N VAL A 146 -31.36 4.70 -31.81
CA VAL A 146 -32.37 4.01 -31.00
C VAL A 146 -32.47 4.71 -29.65
N ASP A 147 -33.69 4.89 -29.15
CA ASP A 147 -33.99 5.19 -27.74
C ASP A 147 -35.28 4.45 -27.39
N HIS A 148 -35.14 3.36 -26.65
CA HIS A 148 -36.22 2.42 -26.41
C HIS A 148 -36.17 1.91 -24.96
N GLN A 149 -37.30 1.94 -24.26
CA GLN A 149 -37.42 1.32 -22.94
C GLN A 149 -37.91 -0.13 -23.12
N SER A 150 -37.06 -1.12 -22.84
CA SER A 150 -37.45 -2.54 -22.78
C SER A 150 -38.10 -2.86 -21.43
N GLN A 151 -38.48 -4.13 -21.23
CA GLN A 151 -38.94 -4.62 -19.93
C GLN A 151 -37.86 -4.52 -18.83
N PHE A 152 -36.59 -4.55 -19.21
CA PHE A 152 -35.47 -4.67 -18.26
C PHE A 152 -34.69 -3.37 -18.10
N GLN A 153 -34.50 -2.62 -19.18
CA GLN A 153 -33.60 -1.46 -19.21
C GLN A 153 -33.92 -0.49 -20.35
N ARG A 154 -33.38 0.72 -20.28
CA ARG A 154 -33.39 1.68 -21.38
C ARG A 154 -32.25 1.36 -22.34
N ILE A 155 -32.60 1.08 -23.59
CA ILE A 155 -31.70 0.75 -24.68
C ILE A 155 -31.54 1.98 -25.57
N GLN A 156 -30.33 2.50 -25.65
CA GLN A 156 -29.98 3.60 -26.54
C GLN A 156 -28.85 3.19 -27.47
N ILE A 157 -28.96 3.61 -28.73
CA ILE A 157 -27.85 3.54 -29.69
C ILE A 157 -27.63 4.94 -30.22
N PHE A 158 -26.45 5.48 -29.93
CA PHE A 158 -26.03 6.77 -30.47
C PHE A 158 -25.07 6.55 -31.62
N HIS A 159 -25.23 7.30 -32.71
CA HIS A 159 -24.16 7.42 -33.68
C HIS A 159 -23.19 8.50 -33.22
N THR A 160 -21.90 8.21 -33.33
CA THR A 160 -20.81 9.13 -33.04
C THR A 160 -19.84 9.18 -34.21
N LEU A 161 -19.26 10.35 -34.46
CA LEU A 161 -18.35 10.52 -35.59
C LEU A 161 -17.05 9.71 -35.43
N ASN A 162 -16.59 9.49 -34.20
CA ASN A 162 -15.32 8.81 -33.92
C ASN A 162 -15.45 7.30 -33.64
N TYR A 163 -16.57 6.84 -33.06
CA TYR A 163 -16.72 5.45 -32.59
C TYR A 163 -17.80 4.65 -33.33
N GLY A 164 -18.50 5.28 -34.29
CA GLY A 164 -19.64 4.68 -34.96
C GLY A 164 -20.84 4.59 -34.03
N ASN A 165 -21.64 3.53 -34.18
CA ASN A 165 -22.75 3.27 -33.28
C ASN A 165 -22.25 2.77 -31.91
N ILE A 166 -22.76 3.37 -30.83
CA ILE A 166 -22.45 3.01 -29.44
C ILE A 166 -23.73 2.51 -28.77
N LEU A 167 -23.69 1.30 -28.21
CA LEU A 167 -24.71 0.76 -27.34
C LEU A 167 -24.60 1.36 -25.94
N VAL A 168 -25.68 1.93 -25.44
CA VAL A 168 -25.81 2.45 -24.09
C VAL A 168 -27.04 1.83 -23.43
N LEU A 169 -26.86 1.22 -22.26
CA LEU A 169 -27.91 0.53 -21.49
C LEU A 169 -28.04 1.19 -20.12
N ASP A 170 -29.21 1.73 -19.79
CA ASP A 170 -29.45 2.47 -18.54
C ASP A 170 -28.37 3.53 -18.25
N GLU A 171 -27.98 4.29 -19.28
CA GLU A 171 -26.93 5.32 -19.25
C GLU A 171 -25.49 4.80 -19.16
N ASN A 172 -25.28 3.48 -19.05
CA ASN A 172 -23.97 2.85 -19.04
C ASN A 172 -23.52 2.49 -20.46
N GLN A 173 -22.30 2.87 -20.83
CA GLN A 173 -21.75 2.54 -22.15
C GLN A 173 -21.33 1.08 -22.17
N ASN A 174 -21.74 0.35 -23.20
CA ASN A 174 -21.52 -1.09 -23.28
C ASN A 174 -20.50 -1.45 -24.38
N LEU A 175 -20.85 -1.23 -25.65
CA LEU A 175 -19.99 -1.54 -26.79
C LEU A 175 -20.16 -0.52 -27.92
N ALA A 176 -19.04 -0.07 -28.51
CA ALA A 176 -19.03 0.69 -29.76
C ALA A 176 -18.53 -0.15 -30.94
N GLU A 177 -18.90 0.22 -32.17
CA GLU A 177 -18.44 -0.45 -33.39
C GLU A 177 -16.91 -0.46 -33.53
N SER A 178 -16.22 0.54 -32.99
CA SER A 178 -14.76 0.61 -32.95
C SER A 178 -14.09 -0.30 -31.92
N ASP A 179 -14.84 -0.88 -30.98
CA ASP A 179 -14.32 -1.41 -29.72
C ASP A 179 -14.20 -2.94 -29.69
N LEU A 180 -14.19 -3.61 -30.86
CA LEU A 180 -14.09 -5.07 -30.97
C LEU A 180 -12.87 -5.68 -30.24
N ILE A 181 -11.81 -4.89 -30.06
CA ILE A 181 -10.61 -5.29 -29.30
C ILE A 181 -10.93 -5.69 -27.85
N TYR A 182 -11.97 -5.09 -27.25
CA TYR A 182 -12.46 -5.43 -25.92
C TYR A 182 -12.87 -6.92 -25.85
N THR A 183 -13.69 -7.35 -26.80
CA THR A 183 -14.15 -8.74 -26.94
C THR A 183 -12.98 -9.71 -27.13
N GLU A 184 -12.01 -9.36 -27.99
CA GLU A 184 -10.81 -10.19 -28.20
C GLU A 184 -9.97 -10.36 -26.92
N THR A 185 -9.88 -9.33 -26.09
CA THR A 185 -9.18 -9.40 -24.80
C THR A 185 -9.92 -10.24 -23.77
N LEU A 186 -11.24 -10.16 -23.69
CA LEU A 186 -12.06 -10.99 -22.80
C LEU A 186 -11.89 -12.49 -23.14
N MET A 187 -11.84 -12.80 -24.44
CA MET A 187 -11.55 -14.15 -24.96
C MET A 187 -10.10 -14.60 -24.75
N GLN A 188 -9.20 -13.75 -24.26
CA GLN A 188 -7.77 -14.04 -24.25
C GLN A 188 -7.29 -14.61 -25.61
N ARG A 189 -7.70 -13.99 -26.72
CA ARG A 189 -7.51 -14.53 -28.07
C ARG A 189 -6.07 -14.97 -28.31
N GLY A 190 -5.89 -16.19 -28.80
CA GLY A 190 -4.58 -16.80 -29.05
C GLY A 190 -3.88 -17.42 -27.84
N LYS A 191 -4.46 -17.34 -26.62
CA LYS A 191 -3.98 -18.05 -25.42
C LYS A 191 -4.84 -19.25 -25.06
N ILE A 192 -6.16 -19.12 -25.19
CA ILE A 192 -7.12 -20.20 -24.94
C ILE A 192 -7.52 -20.79 -26.28
N ASP A 193 -7.44 -22.12 -26.38
CA ASP A 193 -7.93 -22.87 -27.52
C ASP A 193 -9.41 -23.19 -27.35
N TYR A 194 -10.24 -22.57 -28.20
CA TYR A 194 -11.68 -22.75 -28.23
C TYR A 194 -12.13 -23.90 -29.13
N LYS A 195 -11.22 -24.50 -29.90
CA LYS A 195 -11.56 -25.54 -30.87
C LYS A 195 -12.19 -26.75 -30.17
N ASP A 196 -13.31 -27.21 -30.72
CA ASP A 196 -14.05 -28.38 -30.23
C ASP A 196 -14.50 -28.27 -28.74
N LYS A 197 -14.61 -27.05 -28.20
CA LYS A 197 -15.07 -26.79 -26.82
C LYS A 197 -16.56 -26.44 -26.73
N ASN A 198 -17.20 -26.84 -25.63
CA ASN A 198 -18.51 -26.33 -25.24
C ASN A 198 -18.33 -25.03 -24.46
N VAL A 199 -18.89 -23.94 -24.95
CA VAL A 199 -18.76 -22.60 -24.37
C VAL A 199 -20.14 -22.10 -23.91
N LEU A 200 -20.20 -21.50 -22.73
CA LEU A 200 -21.38 -20.80 -22.22
C LEU A 200 -21.09 -19.31 -22.13
N ILE A 201 -21.97 -18.48 -22.66
CA ILE A 201 -21.97 -17.03 -22.51
C ILE A 201 -23.17 -16.66 -21.65
N LEU A 202 -22.93 -16.00 -20.53
CA LEU A 202 -23.98 -15.42 -19.68
C LEU A 202 -24.04 -13.92 -19.98
N GLY A 203 -25.12 -13.48 -20.62
CA GLY A 203 -25.25 -12.14 -21.22
C GLY A 203 -24.83 -12.13 -22.70
N GLY A 204 -24.20 -11.05 -23.14
CA GLY A 204 -23.70 -10.88 -24.50
C GLY A 204 -24.75 -10.43 -25.53
N GLY A 205 -25.78 -9.69 -25.11
CA GLY A 205 -26.84 -9.18 -25.98
C GLY A 205 -26.39 -8.30 -27.16
N ASP A 206 -25.16 -7.76 -27.13
CA ASP A 206 -24.53 -7.08 -28.26
C ASP A 206 -24.10 -8.05 -29.38
N GLY A 207 -23.86 -9.32 -29.05
CA GLY A 207 -23.54 -10.39 -29.99
C GLY A 207 -22.09 -10.43 -30.49
N ALA A 208 -21.21 -9.51 -30.06
CA ALA A 208 -19.81 -9.48 -30.51
C ALA A 208 -19.03 -10.70 -30.01
N LEU A 209 -19.22 -11.09 -28.74
CA LEU A 209 -18.54 -12.24 -28.16
C LEU A 209 -18.94 -13.55 -28.83
N LEU A 210 -20.25 -13.73 -29.09
CA LEU A 210 -20.73 -14.88 -29.85
C LEU A 210 -20.13 -14.92 -31.26
N ASN A 211 -20.13 -13.78 -31.97
CA ASN A 211 -19.57 -13.68 -33.31
C ASN A 211 -18.07 -14.05 -33.35
N GLU A 212 -17.26 -13.49 -32.45
CA GLU A 212 -15.83 -13.79 -32.40
C GLU A 212 -15.53 -15.24 -31.98
N LEU A 213 -16.28 -15.80 -31.03
CA LEU A 213 -16.12 -17.21 -30.63
C LEU A 213 -16.40 -18.16 -31.78
N LEU A 214 -17.42 -17.90 -32.61
CA LEU A 214 -17.75 -18.77 -33.74
C LEU A 214 -16.62 -18.84 -34.78
N LYS A 215 -15.78 -17.81 -34.88
CA LYS A 215 -14.59 -17.80 -35.76
C LYS A 215 -13.48 -18.75 -35.27
N GLU A 216 -13.49 -19.12 -33.99
CA GLU A 216 -12.49 -20.01 -33.36
C GLU A 216 -12.88 -21.50 -33.41
N SER A 217 -13.91 -21.87 -34.19
CA SER A 217 -14.37 -23.25 -34.40
C SER A 217 -14.71 -24.04 -33.10
N PRO A 218 -15.54 -23.51 -32.19
CA PRO A 218 -15.99 -24.23 -31.00
C PRO A 218 -16.89 -25.40 -31.38
N LYS A 219 -16.99 -26.38 -30.47
CA LYS A 219 -17.94 -27.50 -30.63
C LYS A 219 -19.38 -26.99 -30.53
N PHE A 220 -19.66 -26.16 -29.53
CA PHE A 220 -20.97 -25.55 -29.36
C PHE A 220 -20.90 -24.33 -28.44
N VAL A 221 -21.59 -23.25 -28.80
CA VAL A 221 -21.72 -22.04 -27.97
C VAL A 221 -23.17 -21.85 -27.54
N THR A 222 -23.41 -21.89 -26.23
CA THR A 222 -24.72 -21.53 -25.65
C THR A 222 -24.63 -20.11 -25.12
N MET A 223 -25.52 -19.21 -25.55
CA MET A 223 -25.62 -17.85 -25.04
C MET A 223 -26.96 -17.68 -24.32
N VAL A 224 -26.95 -17.12 -23.11
CA VAL A 224 -28.17 -16.86 -22.33
C VAL A 224 -28.30 -15.36 -22.12
N GLU A 225 -29.31 -14.76 -22.72
CA GLU A 225 -29.60 -13.32 -22.65
C GLU A 225 -31.03 -13.11 -22.14
N ILE A 226 -31.23 -12.14 -21.25
CA ILE A 226 -32.55 -11.86 -20.67
C ILE A 226 -33.35 -10.88 -21.53
N ASP A 227 -32.68 -9.96 -22.23
CA ASP A 227 -33.30 -8.87 -22.96
C ASP A 227 -33.23 -9.07 -24.49
N GLU A 228 -34.31 -9.60 -25.07
CA GLU A 228 -34.44 -9.81 -26.52
C GLU A 228 -34.39 -8.49 -27.32
N ASP A 229 -34.86 -7.38 -26.73
CA ASP A 229 -34.88 -6.09 -27.42
C ASP A 229 -33.46 -5.57 -27.67
N VAL A 230 -32.51 -5.83 -26.75
CA VAL A 230 -31.08 -5.49 -26.94
C VAL A 230 -30.55 -6.19 -28.19
N MET A 231 -30.70 -7.51 -28.27
CA MET A 231 -30.25 -8.29 -29.44
C MET A 231 -30.93 -7.81 -30.73
N ARG A 232 -32.23 -7.45 -30.67
CA ARG A 232 -32.98 -6.96 -31.84
C ARG A 232 -32.42 -5.63 -32.36
N PHE A 233 -32.05 -4.71 -31.49
CA PHE A 233 -31.47 -3.43 -31.92
C PHE A 233 -30.00 -3.56 -32.32
N CYS A 234 -29.22 -4.38 -31.60
CA CYS A 234 -27.83 -4.68 -31.95
C CYS A 234 -27.71 -5.33 -33.34
N ARG A 235 -28.57 -6.32 -33.67
CA ARG A 235 -28.60 -6.88 -35.03
C ARG A 235 -29.08 -5.89 -36.10
N GLN A 236 -29.71 -4.77 -35.75
CA GLN A 236 -30.14 -3.79 -36.74
C GLN A 236 -29.08 -2.70 -36.93
N HIS A 237 -28.39 -2.32 -35.86
CA HIS A 237 -27.59 -1.09 -35.83
C HIS A 237 -26.12 -1.32 -35.42
N LEU A 238 -25.73 -2.49 -34.92
CA LEU A 238 -24.35 -2.84 -34.53
C LEU A 238 -23.83 -4.04 -35.33
N ARG A 239 -24.15 -4.09 -36.63
CA ARG A 239 -23.82 -5.21 -37.52
C ARG A 239 -22.33 -5.45 -37.67
N SER A 240 -21.49 -4.42 -37.54
CA SER A 240 -20.04 -4.57 -37.59
C SER A 240 -19.50 -5.41 -36.42
N CYS A 241 -20.20 -5.43 -35.27
CA CYS A 241 -19.86 -6.22 -34.10
C CYS A 241 -20.44 -7.64 -34.17
N CYS A 242 -21.75 -7.75 -34.35
CA CYS A 242 -22.45 -9.03 -34.24
C CYS A 242 -22.53 -9.84 -35.53
N GLU A 243 -22.18 -9.24 -36.68
CA GLU A 243 -22.38 -9.80 -38.02
C GLU A 243 -23.72 -10.54 -38.13
N THR A 244 -23.72 -11.82 -38.53
CA THR A 244 -24.93 -12.65 -38.65
C THR A 244 -25.23 -13.49 -37.40
N ALA A 245 -24.45 -13.34 -36.31
CA ALA A 245 -24.55 -14.21 -35.13
C ALA A 245 -25.94 -14.12 -34.44
N LEU A 246 -26.57 -12.96 -34.49
CA LEU A 246 -27.89 -12.68 -33.90
C LEU A 246 -29.08 -12.89 -34.86
N ASP A 247 -28.84 -13.35 -36.10
CA ASP A 247 -29.93 -13.55 -37.09
C ASP A 247 -30.78 -14.78 -36.82
N SER A 248 -30.17 -15.80 -36.22
CA SER A 248 -30.86 -17.02 -35.81
C SER A 248 -30.47 -17.38 -34.38
N TYR A 249 -31.48 -17.64 -33.55
CA TYR A 249 -31.27 -18.12 -32.18
C TYR A 249 -30.81 -19.58 -32.14
N LYS A 250 -30.91 -20.32 -33.25
CA LYS A 250 -30.35 -21.67 -33.38
C LYS A 250 -29.52 -21.77 -34.64
N GLY A 251 -28.23 -22.04 -34.48
CA GLY A 251 -27.30 -22.33 -35.57
C GLY A 251 -26.75 -23.75 -35.50
N PRO A 252 -25.85 -24.11 -36.43
CA PRO A 252 -25.24 -25.43 -36.46
C PRO A 252 -24.32 -25.69 -35.26
N ASN A 253 -23.75 -24.64 -34.67
CA ASN A 253 -22.80 -24.70 -33.57
C ASN A 253 -23.09 -23.66 -32.45
N HIS A 254 -24.31 -23.10 -32.42
CA HIS A 254 -24.73 -22.22 -31.33
C HIS A 254 -26.23 -22.28 -31.03
N ASN A 255 -26.59 -21.89 -29.81
CA ASN A 255 -27.96 -21.70 -29.36
C ASN A 255 -28.05 -20.47 -28.44
N ILE A 256 -28.98 -19.57 -28.73
CA ILE A 256 -29.31 -18.41 -27.91
C ILE A 256 -30.60 -18.72 -27.15
N ILE A 257 -30.54 -18.62 -25.83
CA ILE A 257 -31.66 -18.84 -24.92
C ILE A 257 -32.08 -17.50 -24.35
N ILE A 258 -33.32 -17.09 -24.62
CA ILE A 258 -33.89 -15.87 -24.05
C ILE A 258 -34.53 -16.23 -22.71
N ASN A 259 -33.75 -16.11 -21.63
CA ASN A 259 -34.22 -16.40 -20.28
C ASN A 259 -33.26 -15.81 -19.23
N ASN A 260 -33.69 -15.82 -17.97
CA ASN A 260 -32.83 -15.48 -16.85
C ASN A 260 -31.70 -16.52 -16.70
N CYS A 261 -30.45 -16.04 -16.74
CA CYS A 261 -29.25 -16.89 -16.64
C CYS A 261 -29.20 -17.75 -15.37
N LEU A 262 -29.71 -17.26 -14.24
CA LEU A 262 -29.77 -18.04 -13.00
C LEU A 262 -30.67 -19.28 -13.13
N VAL A 263 -31.80 -19.11 -13.83
CA VAL A 263 -32.76 -20.19 -14.07
C VAL A 263 -32.16 -21.22 -15.02
N GLU A 264 -31.47 -20.78 -16.08
CA GLU A 264 -30.80 -21.68 -17.03
C GLU A 264 -29.62 -22.41 -16.40
N LEU A 265 -28.82 -21.75 -15.55
CA LEU A 265 -27.75 -22.42 -14.81
C LEU A 265 -28.29 -23.56 -13.92
N ASP A 266 -29.44 -23.35 -13.27
CA ASP A 266 -30.10 -24.41 -12.50
C ASP A 266 -30.59 -25.56 -13.39
N GLN A 267 -31.10 -25.26 -14.58
CA GLN A 267 -31.52 -26.28 -15.55
C GLN A 267 -30.33 -27.07 -16.10
N PHE A 268 -29.25 -26.40 -16.48
CA PHE A 268 -28.01 -27.06 -16.92
C PHE A 268 -27.46 -27.97 -15.83
N GLN A 269 -27.45 -27.51 -14.58
CA GLN A 269 -27.05 -28.34 -13.45
C GLN A 269 -27.97 -29.57 -13.30
N ALA A 270 -29.29 -29.39 -13.38
CA ALA A 270 -30.26 -30.48 -13.26
C ALA A 270 -30.15 -31.51 -14.40
N ASN A 271 -29.83 -31.03 -15.61
CA ASN A 271 -29.67 -31.87 -16.81
C ASN A 271 -28.28 -32.53 -16.90
N GLY A 272 -27.34 -32.14 -16.03
CA GLY A 272 -25.96 -32.63 -16.05
C GLY A 272 -25.11 -32.04 -17.19
N ASP A 273 -25.51 -30.89 -17.73
CA ASP A 273 -24.76 -30.18 -18.76
C ASP A 273 -23.46 -29.61 -18.19
N GLN A 274 -22.37 -29.71 -18.94
CA GLN A 274 -21.07 -29.20 -18.54
C GLN A 274 -20.34 -28.46 -19.66
N PHE A 275 -19.70 -27.34 -19.29
CA PHE A 275 -19.02 -26.42 -20.20
C PHE A 275 -17.51 -26.40 -19.95
N ASP A 276 -16.74 -26.27 -21.02
CA ASP A 276 -15.27 -26.17 -20.98
C ASP A 276 -14.83 -24.72 -20.69
N VAL A 277 -15.60 -23.74 -21.17
CA VAL A 277 -15.39 -22.31 -20.90
C VAL A 277 -16.72 -21.64 -20.61
N ILE A 278 -16.76 -20.78 -19.60
CA ILE A 278 -17.90 -19.93 -19.28
C ILE A 278 -17.44 -18.47 -19.28
N PHE A 279 -18.16 -17.61 -20.00
CA PHE A 279 -17.98 -16.16 -19.98
C PHE A 279 -19.08 -15.51 -19.13
N GLY A 280 -18.68 -14.71 -18.15
CA GLY A 280 -19.59 -13.84 -17.40
C GLY A 280 -19.60 -12.43 -18.01
N ASP A 281 -20.36 -12.24 -19.09
CA ASP A 281 -20.48 -10.99 -19.86
C ASP A 281 -21.77 -10.24 -19.46
N LEU A 282 -21.87 -9.98 -18.16
CA LEU A 282 -23.00 -9.34 -17.51
C LEU A 282 -22.60 -7.91 -17.12
N THR A 283 -23.58 -7.01 -17.01
CA THR A 283 -23.36 -5.62 -16.59
C THR A 283 -22.57 -5.53 -15.27
N GLU A 284 -21.70 -4.52 -15.19
CA GLU A 284 -20.50 -4.37 -14.34
C GLU A 284 -20.54 -4.95 -12.91
N ILE A 285 -19.35 -5.40 -12.48
CA ILE A 285 -18.97 -5.61 -11.08
C ILE A 285 -18.89 -4.22 -10.42
N PRO A 286 -19.62 -3.94 -9.33
CA PRO A 286 -19.58 -2.62 -8.69
C PRO A 286 -18.16 -2.24 -8.23
N LEU A 287 -17.74 -1.02 -8.55
CA LEU A 287 -16.44 -0.44 -8.15
C LEU A 287 -16.39 -0.04 -6.66
N ALA A 288 -17.47 -0.24 -5.91
CA ALA A 288 -17.54 0.08 -4.49
C ALA A 288 -16.68 -0.91 -3.69
N GLY A 289 -15.78 -0.37 -2.85
CA GLY A 289 -14.92 -1.14 -1.96
C GLY A 289 -15.63 -1.84 -0.80
N GLU A 290 -16.97 -1.78 -0.73
CA GLU A 290 -17.77 -2.48 0.27
C GLU A 290 -18.83 -3.38 -0.40
N PRO A 291 -18.89 -4.68 -0.06
CA PRO A 291 -19.93 -5.57 -0.54
C PRO A 291 -21.19 -5.39 0.31
N GLN A 292 -22.06 -4.44 -0.05
CA GLN A 292 -23.35 -4.24 0.64
C GLN A 292 -24.58 -4.25 -0.28
N ASP A 293 -24.42 -4.23 -1.60
CA ASP A 293 -25.56 -4.11 -2.51
C ASP A 293 -26.04 -5.45 -3.09
N LYS A 294 -27.33 -5.48 -3.47
CA LYS A 294 -28.02 -6.63 -4.12
C LYS A 294 -27.26 -7.16 -5.34
N GLU A 295 -26.43 -6.33 -5.96
CA GLU A 295 -25.57 -6.62 -7.11
C GLU A 295 -24.42 -7.58 -6.77
N TRP A 296 -23.81 -7.46 -5.58
CA TRP A 296 -22.77 -8.40 -5.12
C TRP A 296 -23.34 -9.80 -4.85
N GLN A 297 -24.52 -9.88 -4.23
CA GLN A 297 -25.21 -11.16 -4.01
C GLN A 297 -25.59 -11.83 -5.33
N PHE A 298 -25.98 -11.04 -6.32
CA PHE A 298 -26.25 -11.52 -7.67
C PHE A 298 -24.97 -12.10 -8.31
N PHE A 299 -23.84 -11.39 -8.23
CA PHE A 299 -22.57 -11.88 -8.76
C PHE A 299 -22.09 -13.18 -8.08
N GLU A 300 -22.10 -13.25 -6.74
CA GLU A 300 -21.74 -14.47 -6.00
C GLU A 300 -22.62 -15.66 -6.41
N THR A 301 -23.93 -15.44 -6.55
CA THR A 301 -24.89 -16.48 -6.94
C THR A 301 -24.62 -16.98 -8.37
N ILE A 302 -24.30 -16.07 -9.30
CA ILE A 302 -23.96 -16.44 -10.68
C ILE A 302 -22.66 -17.22 -10.73
N LEU A 303 -21.63 -16.78 -10.00
CA LEU A 303 -20.34 -17.46 -9.98
C LEU A 303 -20.46 -18.87 -9.40
N ASP A 304 -21.13 -19.03 -8.25
CA ASP A 304 -21.36 -20.35 -7.62
C ASP A 304 -22.09 -21.30 -8.57
N LYS A 305 -23.20 -20.86 -9.18
CA LYS A 305 -23.95 -21.69 -10.12
C LYS A 305 -23.15 -22.01 -11.39
N SER A 306 -22.39 -21.04 -11.91
CA SER A 306 -21.52 -21.24 -13.07
C SER A 306 -20.44 -22.28 -12.80
N LEU A 307 -19.81 -22.25 -11.62
CA LEU A 307 -18.79 -23.23 -11.25
C LEU A 307 -19.33 -24.66 -11.15
N ARG A 308 -20.62 -24.84 -10.85
CA ARG A 308 -21.27 -26.17 -10.78
C ARG A 308 -21.47 -26.81 -12.15
N VAL A 309 -21.57 -26.00 -13.20
CA VAL A 309 -21.69 -26.47 -14.60
C VAL A 309 -20.39 -26.34 -15.38
N LEU A 310 -19.30 -25.90 -14.72
CA LEU A 310 -17.96 -25.84 -15.30
C LEU A 310 -17.25 -27.19 -15.13
N LYS A 311 -16.61 -27.69 -16.19
CA LYS A 311 -15.80 -28.91 -16.11
C LYS A 311 -14.56 -28.70 -15.22
N PRO A 312 -14.06 -29.76 -14.55
CA PRO A 312 -12.76 -29.69 -13.88
C PRO A 312 -11.65 -29.27 -14.85
N GLY A 313 -10.95 -28.17 -14.53
CA GLY A 313 -9.92 -27.58 -15.39
C GLY A 313 -10.47 -26.69 -16.52
N GLY A 314 -11.78 -26.43 -16.55
CA GLY A 314 -12.39 -25.42 -17.43
C GLY A 314 -12.10 -23.99 -16.97
N TYR A 315 -12.36 -23.03 -17.86
CA TYR A 315 -12.09 -21.61 -17.61
C TYR A 315 -13.39 -20.85 -17.34
N PHE A 316 -13.44 -20.11 -16.23
CA PHE A 316 -14.42 -19.04 -16.05
C PHE A 316 -13.71 -17.72 -16.36
N LEU A 317 -14.13 -17.04 -17.43
CA LEU A 317 -13.51 -15.81 -17.90
C LEU A 317 -14.39 -14.63 -17.53
N THR A 318 -13.78 -13.71 -16.77
CA THR A 318 -14.35 -12.45 -16.31
C THR A 318 -13.23 -11.41 -16.19
N HIS A 319 -13.56 -10.18 -15.82
CA HIS A 319 -12.61 -9.07 -15.73
C HIS A 319 -11.56 -9.28 -14.62
N LYS A 320 -10.35 -8.71 -14.80
CA LYS A 320 -9.31 -8.67 -13.77
C LYS A 320 -9.85 -7.94 -12.52
N PRO A 321 -9.59 -8.41 -11.28
CA PRO A 321 -9.88 -7.59 -10.09
C PRO A 321 -9.10 -6.28 -10.16
N ALA A 322 -9.79 -5.15 -10.00
CA ALA A 322 -9.17 -3.82 -9.99
C ALA A 322 -8.12 -3.65 -8.87
N THR A 323 -8.13 -4.54 -7.87
CA THR A 323 -7.28 -4.51 -6.67
C THR A 323 -5.95 -5.25 -6.82
N THR A 324 -5.63 -5.84 -7.97
CA THR A 324 -4.36 -6.54 -8.22
C THR A 324 -3.52 -5.85 -9.28
N PHE A 325 -2.33 -5.35 -8.96
CA PHE A 325 -1.43 -4.64 -9.89
C PHE A 325 -0.35 -5.55 -10.46
N ARG A 326 -0.09 -5.45 -11.77
CA ARG A 326 0.91 -6.27 -12.47
C ARG A 326 2.10 -5.45 -12.94
N PHE A 327 3.25 -5.69 -12.32
CA PHE A 327 4.52 -5.10 -12.71
C PHE A 327 5.32 -6.04 -13.62
N PHE A 328 6.01 -5.47 -14.60
CA PHE A 328 6.90 -6.21 -15.49
C PHE A 328 8.33 -5.72 -15.32
N ASP A 329 9.22 -6.59 -14.83
CA ASP A 329 10.64 -6.28 -14.64
C ASP A 329 11.40 -6.28 -15.97
N ARG A 330 12.08 -5.18 -16.28
CA ARG A 330 12.91 -4.99 -17.47
C ARG A 330 14.41 -4.93 -17.13
N GLY A 331 14.80 -5.32 -15.92
CA GLY A 331 16.16 -5.30 -15.37
C GLY A 331 16.51 -3.98 -14.69
N ASP A 332 16.55 -2.89 -15.46
CA ASP A 332 16.91 -1.56 -14.93
C ASP A 332 15.71 -0.78 -14.39
N PHE A 333 14.50 -1.13 -14.85
CA PHE A 333 13.24 -0.45 -14.54
C PHE A 333 12.07 -1.43 -14.63
N PHE A 334 10.92 -1.03 -14.08
CA PHE A 334 9.66 -1.78 -14.15
C PHE A 334 8.68 -1.07 -15.09
N THR A 335 7.75 -1.82 -15.68
CA THR A 335 6.66 -1.25 -16.48
C THR A 335 5.29 -1.71 -15.99
N LEU A 336 4.32 -0.81 -16.10
CA LEU A 336 2.89 -1.07 -15.93
C LEU A 336 2.19 -0.85 -17.28
N HIS A 337 1.09 -1.56 -17.52
CA HIS A 337 0.36 -1.49 -18.79
C HIS A 337 -1.16 -1.37 -18.59
N GLY A 338 -1.85 -0.74 -19.55
CA GLY A 338 -3.31 -0.60 -19.53
C GLY A 338 -3.83 0.16 -18.31
N GLN A 339 -4.84 -0.40 -17.63
CA GLN A 339 -5.46 0.23 -16.45
C GLN A 339 -4.46 0.52 -15.32
N ASP A 340 -3.50 -0.38 -15.08
CA ASP A 340 -2.48 -0.19 -14.03
C ASP A 340 -1.57 1.01 -14.34
N ALA A 341 -1.27 1.23 -15.63
CA ALA A 341 -0.49 2.39 -16.10
C ALA A 341 -1.27 3.69 -15.95
N VAL A 342 -2.56 3.68 -16.29
CA VAL A 342 -3.45 4.83 -16.12
C VAL A 342 -3.61 5.19 -14.65
N PHE A 343 -3.80 4.20 -13.78
CA PHE A 343 -3.87 4.39 -12.34
C PHE A 343 -2.57 4.97 -11.80
N ALA A 344 -1.40 4.38 -12.11
CA ALA A 344 -0.12 4.91 -11.64
C ALA A 344 0.11 6.37 -12.10
N SER A 345 -0.28 6.69 -13.32
CA SER A 345 -0.20 8.04 -13.87
C SER A 345 -1.08 9.05 -13.11
N LYS A 346 -2.35 8.69 -12.84
CA LYS A 346 -3.32 9.56 -12.14
C LYS A 346 -3.06 9.64 -10.65
N ASP A 347 -2.87 8.50 -9.99
CA ASP A 347 -2.88 8.39 -8.53
C ASP A 347 -1.51 8.53 -7.90
N TYR A 348 -0.46 8.07 -8.56
CA TYR A 348 0.89 8.16 -8.01
C TYR A 348 1.66 9.37 -8.55
N PHE A 349 1.75 9.52 -9.87
CA PHE A 349 2.48 10.65 -10.48
C PHE A 349 1.68 11.94 -10.60
N LYS A 350 0.35 11.87 -10.45
CA LYS A 350 -0.57 13.01 -10.61
C LYS A 350 -0.41 13.74 -11.96
N THR A 351 -0.07 13.01 -13.03
CA THR A 351 0.09 13.58 -14.37
C THR A 351 -0.09 12.53 -15.47
N HIS A 352 -0.81 12.89 -16.54
CA HIS A 352 -1.01 12.06 -17.74
C HIS A 352 0.19 12.06 -18.71
N SER A 353 1.12 13.00 -18.55
CA SER A 353 2.25 13.17 -19.48
C SER A 353 3.23 12.00 -19.54
N ILE A 354 3.19 11.12 -18.54
CA ILE A 354 4.11 9.99 -18.45
C ILE A 354 3.64 8.76 -19.22
N ILE A 355 2.35 8.70 -19.58
CA ILE A 355 1.79 7.56 -20.30
C ILE A 355 2.35 7.55 -21.71
N LYS A 356 3.01 6.46 -22.08
CA LYS A 356 3.45 6.18 -23.44
C LYS A 356 2.52 5.18 -24.08
N MET A 357 2.20 5.38 -25.35
CA MET A 357 1.44 4.40 -26.13
C MET A 357 2.41 3.44 -26.81
N LEU A 358 2.34 2.15 -26.49
CA LEU A 358 3.08 1.08 -27.16
C LEU A 358 2.24 0.45 -28.25
N GLY A 359 2.82 0.14 -29.41
CA GLY A 359 2.15 -0.50 -30.54
C GLY A 359 2.01 0.40 -31.77
N PHE A 360 1.36 -0.11 -32.82
CA PHE A 360 1.17 0.57 -34.11
C PHE A 360 -0.32 0.57 -34.51
N GLY A 361 -0.77 1.66 -35.14
CA GLY A 361 -2.15 1.78 -35.63
C GLY A 361 -3.19 1.86 -34.51
N ALA A 362 -4.25 1.06 -34.59
CA ALA A 362 -5.32 0.97 -33.60
C ALA A 362 -4.95 0.16 -32.34
N LYS A 363 -3.89 -0.67 -32.39
CA LYS A 363 -3.42 -1.49 -31.27
C LYS A 363 -2.42 -0.70 -30.42
N LYS A 364 -2.91 0.32 -29.70
CA LYS A 364 -2.11 1.11 -28.76
C LYS A 364 -2.38 0.67 -27.33
N LEU A 365 -1.33 0.51 -26.55
CA LEU A 365 -1.38 0.12 -25.14
C LEU A 365 -0.72 1.19 -24.28
N GLU A 366 -1.43 1.70 -23.28
CA GLU A 366 -0.89 2.61 -22.28
C GLU A 366 0.22 1.92 -21.50
N SER A 367 1.31 2.64 -21.29
CA SER A 367 2.50 2.11 -20.63
C SER A 367 3.18 3.19 -19.81
N VAL A 368 3.52 2.85 -18.57
CA VAL A 368 4.28 3.70 -17.66
C VAL A 368 5.55 2.96 -17.25
N ALA A 369 6.70 3.63 -17.34
CA ALA A 369 7.98 3.12 -16.88
C ALA A 369 8.32 3.71 -15.50
N LEU A 370 8.73 2.83 -14.59
CA LEU A 370 9.08 3.14 -13.21
C LEU A 370 10.54 2.76 -12.99
N ASN A 371 11.39 3.72 -12.60
CA ASN A 371 12.70 3.33 -12.07
C ASN A 371 12.53 2.59 -10.72
N LYS A 372 13.61 1.95 -10.22
CA LYS A 372 13.56 1.15 -8.98
C LYS A 372 12.95 1.92 -7.80
N THR A 373 13.36 3.16 -7.58
CA THR A 373 12.84 4.00 -6.48
C THR A 373 11.34 4.28 -6.61
N HIS A 374 10.84 4.61 -7.81
CA HIS A 374 9.41 4.85 -8.00
C HIS A 374 8.60 3.56 -7.89
N PHE A 375 9.14 2.43 -8.38
CA PHE A 375 8.54 1.12 -8.17
C PHE A 375 8.40 0.81 -6.68
N GLU A 376 9.48 0.95 -5.90
CA GLU A 376 9.49 0.68 -4.46
C GLU A 376 8.43 1.51 -3.72
N ASN A 377 8.39 2.82 -3.97
CA ASN A 377 7.43 3.71 -3.31
C ASN A 377 5.99 3.43 -3.72
N PHE A 378 5.75 3.17 -5.00
CA PHE A 378 4.40 2.90 -5.50
C PHE A 378 3.88 1.54 -5.03
N ALA A 379 4.72 0.49 -5.11
CA ALA A 379 4.38 -0.83 -4.60
C ALA A 379 4.11 -0.80 -3.08
N ARG A 380 4.85 0.02 -2.32
CA ARG A 380 4.59 0.25 -0.89
C ARG A 380 3.23 0.92 -0.66
N ASP A 381 2.89 1.94 -1.43
CA ASP A 381 1.59 2.61 -1.34
C ASP A 381 0.45 1.64 -1.63
N LEU A 382 0.57 0.84 -2.69
CA LEU A 382 -0.42 -0.18 -3.04
C LEU A 382 -0.65 -1.20 -1.92
N LEU A 383 0.43 -1.78 -1.35
CA LEU A 383 0.32 -2.82 -0.32
C LEU A 383 -0.11 -2.29 1.06
N VAL A 384 0.49 -1.17 1.49
CA VAL A 384 0.38 -0.68 2.88
C VAL A 384 -0.77 0.31 3.05
N VAL A 385 -1.03 1.15 2.03
CA VAL A 385 -2.02 2.23 2.10
C VAL A 385 -3.31 1.83 1.42
N LYS A 386 -3.24 1.30 0.19
CA LYS A 386 -4.42 0.92 -0.60
C LYS A 386 -4.90 -0.50 -0.30
N HIS A 387 -4.09 -1.31 0.37
CA HIS A 387 -4.37 -2.72 0.65
C HIS A 387 -4.64 -3.56 -0.61
N TYR A 388 -3.89 -3.29 -1.68
CA TYR A 388 -3.94 -3.99 -2.96
C TYR A 388 -2.88 -5.09 -3.07
N CYS A 389 -3.10 -6.04 -3.98
CA CYS A 389 -2.19 -7.15 -4.27
C CYS A 389 -1.27 -6.80 -5.45
N LEU A 390 -0.09 -7.42 -5.50
CA LEU A 390 0.90 -7.23 -6.55
C LEU A 390 1.32 -8.56 -7.16
N GLU A 391 1.54 -8.56 -8.48
CA GLU A 391 2.21 -9.62 -9.23
C GLU A 391 3.39 -8.99 -9.98
N ILE A 392 4.58 -9.55 -9.81
CA ILE A 392 5.80 -9.09 -10.51
C ILE A 392 6.21 -10.18 -11.49
N TYR A 393 6.17 -9.82 -12.77
CA TYR A 393 6.54 -10.66 -13.88
C TYR A 393 8.00 -10.43 -14.28
N THR A 394 8.72 -11.51 -14.51
CA THR A 394 10.07 -11.49 -15.06
C THR A 394 10.16 -12.30 -16.33
N GLN A 395 11.13 -11.96 -17.18
CA GLN A 395 11.29 -12.63 -18.46
C GLN A 395 12.16 -13.89 -18.29
N ASN A 396 11.61 -15.06 -18.63
CA ASN A 396 12.30 -16.35 -18.48
C ASN A 396 12.84 -16.83 -19.85
N GLY A 397 13.87 -16.15 -20.35
CA GLY A 397 14.39 -16.39 -21.71
C GLY A 397 13.42 -15.95 -22.83
N GLY A 398 13.68 -16.39 -24.07
CA GLY A 398 12.84 -16.10 -25.25
C GLY A 398 12.55 -14.61 -25.53
N LYS A 399 11.79 -14.30 -26.58
CA LYS A 399 11.16 -12.97 -26.74
C LYS A 399 9.75 -13.03 -26.16
N ASN A 400 9.46 -12.22 -25.14
CA ASN A 400 8.14 -12.09 -24.48
C ASN A 400 7.63 -13.34 -23.72
N ASP A 401 8.53 -14.15 -23.18
CA ASP A 401 8.16 -15.22 -22.26
C ASP A 401 8.16 -14.69 -20.82
N TRP A 402 6.99 -14.41 -20.27
CA TRP A 402 6.81 -13.74 -18.97
C TRP A 402 6.14 -14.67 -17.97
N GLU A 403 6.77 -14.85 -16.81
CA GLU A 403 6.22 -15.62 -15.70
C GLU A 403 6.12 -14.76 -14.44
N VAL A 404 5.16 -15.09 -13.56
CA VAL A 404 5.06 -14.45 -12.25
C VAL A 404 6.18 -14.99 -11.38
N GLN A 405 7.16 -14.16 -11.07
CA GLN A 405 8.26 -14.54 -10.17
C GLN A 405 7.93 -14.22 -8.71
N TYR A 406 7.24 -13.10 -8.47
CA TYR A 406 6.90 -12.65 -7.13
C TYR A 406 5.44 -12.26 -7.02
N GLN A 407 4.82 -12.63 -5.90
CA GLN A 407 3.48 -12.20 -5.51
C GLN A 407 3.54 -11.56 -4.13
N ALA A 408 2.71 -10.54 -3.92
CA ALA A 408 2.57 -9.90 -2.63
C ALA A 408 1.12 -9.49 -2.37
N SER A 409 0.72 -9.61 -1.11
CA SER A 409 -0.55 -9.11 -0.59
C SER A 409 -0.28 -8.23 0.64
N PRO A 410 -1.26 -7.46 1.11
CA PRO A 410 -1.12 -6.70 2.35
C PRO A 410 -0.73 -7.57 3.56
N GLY A 411 -1.13 -8.84 3.56
CA GLY A 411 -0.79 -9.84 4.58
C GLY A 411 0.54 -10.58 4.34
N ASN A 412 0.96 -10.75 3.07
CA ASN A 412 2.18 -11.47 2.71
C ASN A 412 3.15 -10.57 1.93
N LEU A 413 4.10 -9.97 2.65
CA LEU A 413 5.16 -9.14 2.07
C LEU A 413 6.46 -9.89 1.80
N THR A 414 6.53 -11.18 2.15
CA THR A 414 7.79 -11.93 2.29
C THR A 414 8.65 -11.94 1.02
N GLN A 415 8.02 -12.07 -0.14
CA GLN A 415 8.73 -12.17 -1.43
C GLN A 415 9.23 -10.82 -1.96
N VAL A 416 8.54 -9.73 -1.61
CA VAL A 416 8.84 -8.38 -2.11
C VAL A 416 9.52 -7.51 -1.05
N GLU A 417 9.72 -8.02 0.16
CA GLU A 417 10.21 -7.24 1.29
C GLU A 417 11.59 -6.65 1.02
N ASP A 418 12.52 -7.47 0.56
CA ASP A 418 13.88 -7.06 0.23
C ASP A 418 13.90 -6.07 -0.94
N LEU A 419 12.88 -6.16 -1.82
CA LEU A 419 12.73 -5.30 -2.99
C LEU A 419 12.16 -3.93 -2.61
N ILE A 420 11.17 -3.86 -1.70
CA ILE A 420 10.38 -2.65 -1.40
C ILE A 420 10.81 -1.94 -0.10
N PHE A 421 11.39 -2.65 0.86
CA PHE A 421 11.75 -2.12 2.20
C PHE A 421 13.27 -2.11 2.45
N GLY A 422 14.08 -2.15 1.38
CA GLY A 422 15.55 -2.22 1.44
C GLY A 422 16.22 -1.07 2.20
N THR A 423 15.64 0.14 2.22
CA THR A 423 16.20 1.31 2.93
C THR A 423 15.34 1.75 4.12
N SER A 424 14.02 1.63 4.02
CA SER A 424 13.06 2.04 5.05
C SER A 424 12.42 0.79 5.65
N GLY A 425 12.69 0.52 6.93
CA GLY A 425 12.12 -0.63 7.63
C GLY A 425 10.59 -0.54 7.70
N LEU A 426 9.92 -1.70 7.68
CA LEU A 426 8.48 -1.77 7.89
C LEU A 426 8.18 -1.47 9.37
N THR A 427 7.34 -0.45 9.62
CA THR A 427 6.89 -0.07 10.96
C THR A 427 5.65 -0.86 11.41
N THR A 428 4.98 -1.55 10.50
CA THR A 428 3.73 -2.27 10.73
C THR A 428 3.91 -3.78 10.61
N THR A 429 3.37 -4.55 11.56
CA THR A 429 3.31 -6.02 11.46
C THR A 429 2.36 -6.42 10.33
N ALA A 430 2.86 -7.13 9.32
CA ALA A 430 2.05 -7.73 8.27
C ALA A 430 1.84 -9.21 8.62
N GLY A 431 0.67 -9.54 9.14
CA GLY A 431 0.33 -10.90 9.48
C GLY A 431 -1.01 -11.32 8.89
N ILE A 432 -1.14 -12.63 8.75
CA ILE A 432 -2.30 -13.28 8.15
C ILE A 432 -2.99 -14.09 9.23
N LEU A 433 -4.31 -13.98 9.28
CA LEU A 433 -5.17 -14.76 10.14
C LEU A 433 -5.84 -15.87 9.32
N ALA A 434 -5.96 -17.07 9.85
CA ALA A 434 -6.97 -18.02 9.42
C ALA A 434 -7.81 -18.42 10.62
N PHE A 435 -9.08 -18.71 10.37
CA PHE A 435 -9.94 -19.25 11.39
C PHE A 435 -10.88 -20.30 10.81
N LYS A 436 -11.32 -21.19 11.70
CA LYS A 436 -12.31 -22.23 11.40
C LYS A 436 -13.35 -22.19 12.50
N ILE A 437 -14.62 -22.22 12.10
CA ILE A 437 -15.74 -22.26 13.03
C ILE A 437 -16.16 -23.72 13.19
N GLY A 438 -16.14 -24.21 14.42
CA GLY A 438 -16.65 -25.51 14.80
C GLY A 438 -18.18 -25.49 14.90
N GLN A 439 -18.81 -26.59 14.49
CA GLN A 439 -20.27 -26.75 14.58
C GLN A 439 -20.77 -26.86 16.02
N GLU A 440 -19.89 -27.20 16.97
CA GLU A 440 -20.20 -27.33 18.39
C GLU A 440 -19.95 -25.99 19.12
N ASN A 441 -21.00 -25.40 19.68
CA ASN A 441 -20.98 -24.19 20.52
C ASN A 441 -20.35 -22.93 19.90
N ASN A 442 -20.41 -22.76 18.57
CA ASN A 442 -19.76 -21.66 17.85
C ASN A 442 -18.28 -21.49 18.27
N THR A 443 -17.57 -22.61 18.46
CA THR A 443 -16.16 -22.59 18.85
C THR A 443 -15.32 -22.11 17.67
N VAL A 444 -14.58 -21.02 17.84
CA VAL A 444 -13.72 -20.47 16.80
C VAL A 444 -12.27 -20.85 17.09
N GLY A 445 -11.64 -21.56 16.15
CA GLY A 445 -10.21 -21.87 16.19
C GLY A 445 -9.43 -20.98 15.24
N CYS A 446 -8.63 -20.09 15.79
CA CYS A 446 -7.81 -19.13 15.05
C CYS A 446 -6.33 -19.54 15.01
N CYS A 447 -5.66 -19.22 13.91
CA CYS A 447 -4.22 -19.22 13.79
C CYS A 447 -3.79 -17.91 13.11
N TYR A 448 -2.89 -17.17 13.74
CA TYR A 448 -2.25 -15.99 13.17
C TYR A 448 -0.78 -16.31 12.89
N VAL A 449 -0.30 -15.90 11.73
CA VAL A 449 1.09 -16.05 11.31
C VAL A 449 1.69 -14.69 11.07
N ASP A 450 2.79 -14.42 11.77
CA ASP A 450 3.74 -13.38 11.39
C ASP A 450 4.93 -14.05 10.70
N THR A 451 5.05 -13.86 9.38
CA THR A 451 6.16 -14.43 8.60
C THR A 451 7.48 -13.72 8.88
N ASN A 452 7.44 -12.48 9.37
CA ASN A 452 8.64 -11.72 9.70
C ASN A 452 9.23 -12.20 11.03
N ASP A 453 8.38 -12.43 12.03
CA ASP A 453 8.76 -12.93 13.34
C ASP A 453 8.84 -14.46 13.41
N ARG A 454 8.46 -15.14 12.32
CA ARG A 454 8.37 -16.60 12.20
C ARG A 454 7.62 -17.19 13.40
N LYS A 455 6.45 -16.63 13.68
CA LYS A 455 5.67 -16.98 14.87
C LYS A 455 4.27 -17.41 14.48
N PHE A 456 3.90 -18.60 14.93
CA PHE A 456 2.53 -19.09 14.95
C PHE A 456 1.89 -18.72 16.29
N LEU A 457 0.77 -18.02 16.22
CA LEU A 457 -0.08 -17.69 17.36
C LEU A 457 -1.42 -18.39 17.19
N VAL A 458 -1.75 -19.30 18.10
CA VAL A 458 -2.99 -20.07 18.05
C VAL A 458 -3.91 -19.71 19.21
N ALA A 459 -5.20 -19.61 18.94
CA ALA A 459 -6.22 -19.34 19.95
C ALA A 459 -7.49 -20.12 19.63
N GLN A 460 -8.15 -20.67 20.64
CA GLN A 460 -9.45 -21.32 20.51
C GLN A 460 -10.37 -20.80 21.62
N PHE A 461 -11.55 -20.31 21.25
CA PHE A 461 -12.53 -19.76 22.19
C PHE A 461 -13.95 -19.95 21.66
N SER A 462 -14.93 -19.98 22.56
CA SER A 462 -16.34 -19.93 22.18
C SER A 462 -16.75 -18.49 21.85
N ASP A 463 -17.68 -18.33 20.91
CA ASP A 463 -18.18 -17.02 20.54
C ASP A 463 -19.71 -16.97 20.45
N THR A 464 -20.22 -15.76 20.47
CA THR A 464 -21.62 -15.43 20.21
C THR A 464 -21.87 -15.33 18.69
N GLU A 465 -23.13 -15.25 18.26
CA GLU A 465 -23.47 -15.06 16.84
C GLU A 465 -22.89 -13.76 16.24
N SER A 466 -22.61 -12.75 17.08
CA SER A 466 -21.96 -11.50 16.69
C SER A 466 -20.44 -11.56 16.59
N PHE A 467 -19.82 -12.70 16.93
CA PHE A 467 -18.37 -12.93 16.84
C PHE A 467 -17.50 -11.89 17.59
N SER A 468 -17.93 -11.47 18.78
CA SER A 468 -17.28 -10.41 19.56
C SER A 468 -15.88 -10.79 20.06
N ASN A 469 -15.64 -12.07 20.37
CA ASN A 469 -14.31 -12.54 20.78
C ASN A 469 -13.36 -12.60 19.58
N LEU A 470 -13.85 -13.01 18.40
CA LEU A 470 -13.11 -12.96 17.14
C LEU A 470 -12.79 -11.50 16.75
N GLU A 471 -13.75 -10.58 16.88
CA GLU A 471 -13.53 -9.16 16.65
C GLU A 471 -12.42 -8.62 17.57
N SER A 472 -12.47 -8.95 18.87
CA SER A 472 -11.42 -8.57 19.82
C SER A 472 -10.05 -9.14 19.44
N PHE A 473 -10.00 -10.40 18.97
CA PHE A 473 -8.77 -11.05 18.51
C PHE A 473 -8.18 -10.33 17.28
N ILE A 474 -9.04 -9.97 16.32
CA ILE A 474 -8.66 -9.20 15.12
C ILE A 474 -8.12 -7.82 15.50
N VAL A 475 -8.78 -7.08 16.39
CA VAL A 475 -8.29 -5.76 16.82
C VAL A 475 -6.91 -5.86 17.49
N GLN A 476 -6.73 -6.82 18.40
CA GLN A 476 -5.50 -6.98 19.18
C GLN A 476 -4.29 -7.40 18.33
N LEU A 477 -4.48 -8.26 17.32
CA LEU A 477 -3.41 -8.70 16.43
C LEU A 477 -3.24 -7.76 15.23
N SER A 478 -4.34 -7.20 14.74
CA SER A 478 -4.42 -6.41 13.50
C SER A 478 -3.87 -7.14 12.26
N PRO A 479 -4.40 -8.32 11.92
CA PRO A 479 -4.06 -8.94 10.65
C PRO A 479 -4.40 -8.00 9.49
N LYS A 480 -3.72 -8.18 8.36
CA LYS A 480 -4.01 -7.43 7.12
C LYS A 480 -4.77 -8.26 6.10
N GLU A 481 -4.88 -9.56 6.37
CA GLU A 481 -5.51 -10.52 5.50
C GLU A 481 -6.07 -11.66 6.36
N VAL A 482 -7.20 -12.22 5.92
CA VAL A 482 -7.82 -13.37 6.56
C VAL A 482 -8.15 -14.46 5.55
N LEU A 483 -7.83 -15.70 5.90
CA LEU A 483 -8.15 -16.90 5.14
C LEU A 483 -9.27 -17.67 5.82
N MET A 484 -10.35 -17.95 5.09
CA MET A 484 -11.49 -18.73 5.57
C MET A 484 -11.76 -19.95 4.68
N ALA A 485 -12.44 -20.96 5.21
CA ALA A 485 -12.81 -22.13 4.42
C ALA A 485 -13.99 -21.80 3.48
N ALA A 486 -13.84 -22.11 2.19
CA ALA A 486 -14.83 -21.85 1.16
C ALA A 486 -16.16 -22.53 1.50
N GLY A 487 -17.26 -21.79 1.55
CA GLY A 487 -18.59 -22.30 1.90
C GLY A 487 -18.87 -22.46 3.40
N ASP A 488 -18.02 -21.92 4.28
CA ASP A 488 -18.36 -21.63 5.68
C ASP A 488 -18.80 -20.15 5.78
N VAL A 489 -19.94 -19.83 5.15
CA VAL A 489 -20.48 -18.47 5.09
C VAL A 489 -21.23 -18.17 6.39
N HIS A 490 -20.53 -17.54 7.34
CA HIS A 490 -21.17 -16.97 8.53
C HIS A 490 -21.25 -15.45 8.37
N ASP A 491 -22.46 -14.92 8.18
CA ASP A 491 -22.72 -13.49 7.94
C ASP A 491 -22.13 -12.59 9.04
N GLY A 492 -22.19 -13.05 10.30
CA GLY A 492 -21.60 -12.32 11.43
C GLY A 492 -20.07 -12.18 11.32
N ALA A 493 -19.38 -13.24 10.90
CA ALA A 493 -17.92 -13.21 10.73
C ALA A 493 -17.50 -12.32 9.56
N ARG A 494 -18.20 -12.39 8.41
CA ARG A 494 -17.97 -11.49 7.27
C ARG A 494 -18.21 -10.03 7.64
N THR A 495 -19.24 -9.75 8.44
CA THR A 495 -19.53 -8.40 8.95
C THR A 495 -18.39 -7.86 9.83
N VAL A 496 -17.78 -8.69 10.68
CA VAL A 496 -16.60 -8.30 11.49
C VAL A 496 -15.40 -7.95 10.58
N MET A 497 -15.14 -8.76 9.56
CA MET A 497 -14.03 -8.52 8.62
C MET A 497 -14.21 -7.23 7.83
N ASN A 498 -15.41 -7.00 7.30
CA ASN A 498 -15.73 -5.81 6.51
C ASN A 498 -15.62 -4.54 7.37
N ARG A 499 -16.15 -4.55 8.61
CA ARG A 499 -16.02 -3.43 9.54
C ARG A 499 -14.57 -3.05 9.82
N TYR A 500 -13.66 -4.03 9.83
CA TYR A 500 -12.24 -3.79 10.06
C TYR A 500 -11.45 -3.48 8.76
N GLY A 501 -12.03 -3.73 7.58
CA GLY A 501 -11.37 -3.58 6.29
C GLY A 501 -10.32 -4.65 6.01
N LEU A 502 -10.58 -5.90 6.40
CA LEU A 502 -9.68 -7.03 6.10
C LEU A 502 -9.85 -7.53 4.66
N LEU A 503 -8.73 -7.84 3.99
CA LEU A 503 -8.76 -8.63 2.77
C LEU A 503 -9.16 -10.07 3.11
N VAL A 504 -10.27 -10.55 2.56
CA VAL A 504 -10.79 -11.90 2.79
C VAL A 504 -10.45 -12.79 1.60
N ASN A 505 -9.78 -13.92 1.88
CA ASN A 505 -9.48 -14.97 0.91
C ASN A 505 -10.15 -16.28 1.31
N GLU A 506 -10.64 -17.03 0.32
CA GLU A 506 -11.26 -18.34 0.55
C GLU A 506 -10.30 -19.48 0.15
N GLY A 507 -10.02 -20.37 1.10
CA GLY A 507 -9.26 -21.59 0.91
C GLY A 507 -10.16 -22.82 0.76
N LYS A 508 -9.68 -23.91 0.14
CA LYS A 508 -10.50 -25.12 -0.04
C LYS A 508 -10.78 -25.74 1.33
N LYS A 509 -11.98 -26.29 1.56
CA LYS A 509 -12.31 -26.97 2.84
C LYS A 509 -11.31 -28.07 3.22
N ALA A 510 -10.75 -28.76 2.22
CA ALA A 510 -9.73 -29.79 2.40
C ALA A 510 -8.41 -29.25 2.99
N ASP A 511 -8.11 -27.96 2.82
CA ASP A 511 -6.89 -27.32 3.33
C ASP A 511 -6.97 -27.10 4.86
N PHE A 512 -8.18 -27.10 5.43
CA PHE A 512 -8.44 -26.94 6.86
C PHE A 512 -8.49 -28.28 7.60
N ALA A 513 -7.45 -29.10 7.41
CA ALA A 513 -7.30 -30.42 7.99
C ALA A 513 -6.26 -30.43 9.14
N ALA A 514 -6.72 -30.59 10.38
CA ALA A 514 -5.85 -30.52 11.58
C ALA A 514 -4.72 -31.56 11.60
N ALA A 515 -4.93 -32.75 11.04
CA ALA A 515 -3.92 -33.81 11.01
C ALA A 515 -2.66 -33.42 10.22
N GLU A 516 -2.81 -32.56 9.20
CA GLU A 516 -1.68 -32.09 8.39
C GLU A 516 -0.83 -31.06 9.13
N ALA A 517 -1.43 -30.30 10.06
CA ALA A 517 -0.76 -29.29 10.86
C ALA A 517 0.39 -29.88 11.68
N THR A 518 0.16 -30.97 12.42
CA THR A 518 1.17 -31.60 13.29
C THR A 518 2.39 -32.08 12.49
N ARG A 519 2.15 -32.66 11.30
CA ARG A 519 3.23 -33.08 10.40
C ARG A 519 4.06 -31.88 9.92
N ASN A 520 3.39 -30.80 9.52
CA ASN A 520 4.06 -29.60 9.04
C ASN A 520 4.84 -28.91 10.17
N LEU A 521 4.29 -28.86 11.38
CA LEU A 521 4.92 -28.29 12.57
C LEU A 521 6.23 -29.00 12.92
N ASN A 522 6.32 -30.33 12.78
CA ASN A 522 7.57 -31.05 13.02
C ASN A 522 8.73 -30.58 12.11
N ARG A 523 8.42 -30.08 10.91
CA ARG A 523 9.43 -29.55 9.97
C ARG A 523 9.68 -28.07 10.15
N LEU A 524 8.64 -27.29 10.50
CA LEU A 524 8.71 -25.83 10.60
C LEU A 524 9.20 -25.34 11.96
N LEU A 525 8.85 -26.06 13.04
CA LEU A 525 9.12 -25.60 14.39
C LEU A 525 10.58 -25.78 14.77
N ARG A 526 11.05 -24.77 15.49
CA ARG A 526 12.31 -24.81 16.19
C ARG A 526 12.09 -25.34 17.61
N PHE A 527 12.57 -26.55 17.86
CA PHE A 527 12.56 -27.13 19.21
C PHE A 527 13.71 -26.56 20.05
N LYS A 528 13.44 -26.32 21.34
CA LYS A 528 14.48 -25.86 22.27
C LYS A 528 15.51 -26.97 22.51
N LYS A 529 16.76 -26.61 22.81
CA LYS A 529 17.80 -27.60 23.15
C LYS A 529 17.35 -28.46 24.33
N GLY A 530 17.23 -29.77 24.12
CA GLY A 530 16.78 -30.75 25.12
C GLY A 530 15.26 -31.00 25.14
N GLN A 531 14.47 -30.33 24.30
CA GLN A 531 13.06 -30.62 24.10
C GLN A 531 12.91 -31.81 23.13
N GLN A 532 11.91 -32.67 23.35
CA GLN A 532 11.58 -33.71 22.39
C GLN A 532 11.14 -33.05 21.07
N GLU A 533 11.78 -33.43 19.96
CA GLU A 533 11.48 -32.94 18.60
C GLU A 533 10.19 -33.58 18.07
N ASN A 534 9.09 -33.34 18.78
CA ASN A 534 7.77 -33.83 18.41
C ASN A 534 6.71 -32.78 18.76
N ALA A 535 6.14 -32.16 17.73
CA ALA A 535 5.06 -31.20 17.85
C ALA A 535 3.82 -31.80 18.51
N ALA A 536 3.59 -33.12 18.37
CA ALA A 536 2.43 -33.78 18.99
C ALA A 536 2.45 -33.76 20.53
N ALA A 537 3.60 -33.50 21.15
CA ALA A 537 3.74 -33.36 22.60
C ALA A 537 3.41 -31.95 23.11
N LEU A 538 3.12 -30.99 22.22
CA LEU A 538 2.84 -29.60 22.59
C LEU A 538 1.36 -29.44 22.98
N PRO A 539 1.05 -28.73 24.09
CA PRO A 539 -0.33 -28.53 24.53
C PRO A 539 -1.16 -27.75 23.50
N GLU A 540 -0.53 -26.90 22.70
CA GLU A 540 -1.19 -26.13 21.64
C GLU A 540 -1.81 -27.02 20.54
N VAL A 541 -1.31 -28.25 20.35
CA VAL A 541 -1.80 -29.18 19.32
C VAL A 541 -3.15 -29.81 19.70
N GLU A 542 -3.54 -29.76 20.97
CA GLU A 542 -4.88 -30.18 21.43
C GLU A 542 -5.99 -29.27 20.89
N LEU A 543 -5.66 -28.06 20.43
CA LEU A 543 -6.59 -27.08 19.86
C LEU A 543 -6.93 -27.44 18.39
N THR A 544 -7.81 -28.43 18.21
CA THR A 544 -8.13 -29.03 16.91
C THR A 544 -8.58 -28.02 15.84
N HIS A 545 -9.41 -27.04 16.19
CA HIS A 545 -9.87 -26.03 15.24
C HIS A 545 -8.76 -25.04 14.87
N SER A 546 -7.92 -24.64 15.84
CA SER A 546 -6.77 -23.78 15.58
C SER A 546 -5.71 -24.48 14.73
N MET A 547 -5.50 -25.79 14.93
CA MET A 547 -4.61 -26.60 14.10
C MET A 547 -5.12 -26.71 12.67
N ALA A 548 -6.43 -26.83 12.44
CA ALA A 548 -7.00 -26.80 11.10
C ALA A 548 -6.72 -25.45 10.39
N SER A 549 -6.88 -24.34 11.10
CA SER A 549 -6.55 -23.00 10.59
C SER A 549 -5.06 -22.83 10.31
N LEU A 550 -4.20 -23.42 11.14
CA LEU A 550 -2.75 -23.45 10.93
C LEU A 550 -2.37 -24.22 9.66
N ALA A 551 -2.97 -25.39 9.43
CA ALA A 551 -2.72 -26.18 8.22
C ALA A 551 -3.04 -25.38 6.94
N ALA A 552 -4.18 -24.67 6.95
CA ALA A 552 -4.60 -23.83 5.84
C ALA A 552 -3.59 -22.69 5.57
N LEU A 553 -3.11 -21.99 6.61
CA LEU A 553 -2.11 -20.93 6.43
C LEU A 553 -0.77 -21.45 5.92
N VAL A 554 -0.30 -22.59 6.45
CA VAL A 554 0.98 -23.19 6.00
C VAL A 554 0.92 -23.49 4.50
N LYS A 555 -0.22 -23.98 4.02
CA LYS A 555 -0.45 -24.27 2.60
C LYS A 555 -0.61 -23.00 1.76
N TYR A 556 -1.41 -22.04 2.24
CA TYR A 556 -1.64 -20.76 1.57
C TYR A 556 -0.33 -19.98 1.37
N LEU A 557 0.48 -19.89 2.41
CA LEU A 557 1.79 -19.23 2.37
C LEU A 557 2.88 -20.08 1.70
N SER A 558 2.58 -21.32 1.30
CA SER A 558 3.55 -22.26 0.72
C SER A 558 4.81 -22.42 1.58
N LEU A 559 4.69 -22.38 2.91
CA LEU A 559 5.84 -22.39 3.82
C LEU A 559 6.66 -23.68 3.70
N MET A 560 6.01 -24.78 3.31
CA MET A 560 6.63 -26.10 3.10
C MET A 560 7.45 -26.19 1.82
N SER A 561 7.23 -25.29 0.86
CA SER A 561 7.94 -25.28 -0.43
C SER A 561 9.32 -24.64 -0.32
N ASP A 562 9.55 -23.82 0.71
CA ASP A 562 10.82 -23.13 0.94
C ASP A 562 11.56 -23.77 2.13
N GLU A 563 12.70 -24.41 1.83
CA GLU A 563 13.52 -25.10 2.84
C GLU A 563 14.10 -24.15 3.90
N SER A 564 14.21 -22.85 3.59
CA SER A 564 14.69 -21.84 4.53
C SER A 564 13.75 -21.60 5.72
N ASN A 565 12.53 -22.13 5.66
CA ASN A 565 11.54 -22.09 6.74
C ASN A 565 11.71 -23.21 7.77
N PHE A 566 12.46 -24.27 7.45
CA PHE A 566 12.53 -25.46 8.32
C PHE A 566 13.31 -25.20 9.60
N GLY A 567 12.72 -25.59 10.74
CA GLY A 567 13.31 -25.41 12.07
C GLY A 567 13.45 -23.96 12.51
N GLN A 568 12.65 -23.03 11.98
CA GLN A 568 12.78 -21.59 12.24
C GLN A 568 11.58 -20.97 12.96
N PHE A 569 10.42 -21.60 12.95
CA PHE A 569 9.21 -21.05 13.52
C PHE A 569 9.04 -21.39 15.00
N THR A 570 8.33 -20.54 15.73
CA THR A 570 7.89 -20.82 17.10
C THR A 570 6.37 -20.89 17.18
N LEU A 571 5.84 -21.75 18.05
CA LEU A 571 4.41 -21.88 18.34
C LEU A 571 4.13 -21.32 19.73
N SER A 572 3.04 -20.57 19.85
CA SER A 572 2.56 -20.05 21.12
C SER A 572 1.04 -19.90 21.12
N SER A 573 0.41 -20.07 22.27
CA SER A 573 -1.00 -19.78 22.46
C SER A 573 -1.24 -18.30 22.75
N PHE A 574 -2.38 -17.77 22.31
CA PHE A 574 -2.82 -16.41 22.60
C PHE A 574 -4.07 -16.44 23.48
N ASP A 575 -4.01 -15.73 24.60
CA ASP A 575 -5.08 -15.67 25.58
C ASP A 575 -5.72 -14.27 25.60
N LEU A 576 -6.98 -14.20 25.15
CA LEU A 576 -7.79 -12.99 25.10
C LEU A 576 -8.09 -12.39 26.48
N THR A 577 -7.90 -13.13 27.57
CA THR A 577 -8.21 -12.64 28.93
C THR A 577 -7.10 -11.78 29.53
N GLN A 578 -5.87 -11.88 28.99
CA GLN A 578 -4.73 -11.11 29.47
C GLN A 578 -4.82 -9.64 29.10
N TYR A 579 -5.59 -9.32 28.05
CA TYR A 579 -5.72 -7.98 27.50
C TYR A 579 -7.15 -7.47 27.57
N VAL A 580 -7.31 -6.14 27.56
CA VAL A 580 -8.62 -5.50 27.42
C VAL A 580 -9.20 -5.85 26.05
N ARG A 581 -10.46 -6.29 26.05
CA ARG A 581 -11.21 -6.60 24.82
C ARG A 581 -11.78 -5.30 24.24
N LEU A 582 -11.50 -5.06 22.98
CA LEU A 582 -11.91 -3.87 22.25
C LEU A 582 -12.60 -4.32 20.95
N ASP A 583 -13.70 -3.67 20.61
CA ASP A 583 -14.33 -3.82 19.30
C ASP A 583 -13.72 -2.81 18.30
N SER A 584 -14.07 -2.98 17.02
CA SER A 584 -13.61 -2.09 15.94
C SER A 584 -14.04 -0.64 16.17
N ALA A 585 -15.26 -0.44 16.69
CA ALA A 585 -15.83 0.87 16.97
C ALA A 585 -15.07 1.62 18.07
N ALA A 586 -14.75 0.96 19.19
CA ALA A 586 -13.95 1.57 20.26
C ALA A 586 -12.53 1.87 19.79
N ALA A 587 -11.91 0.97 19.02
CA ALA A 587 -10.57 1.20 18.48
C ALA A 587 -10.52 2.44 17.56
N ALA A 588 -11.55 2.63 16.73
CA ALA A 588 -11.71 3.80 15.87
C ALA A 588 -12.02 5.07 16.67
N ALA A 589 -12.98 5.00 17.61
CA ALA A 589 -13.40 6.13 18.43
C ALA A 589 -12.30 6.67 19.36
N LEU A 590 -11.43 5.78 19.86
CA LEU A 590 -10.26 6.16 20.66
C LEU A 590 -9.06 6.59 19.81
N HIS A 591 -9.16 6.55 18.48
CA HIS A 591 -8.07 6.86 17.55
C HIS A 591 -6.76 6.14 17.93
N LEU A 592 -6.84 4.85 18.25
CA LEU A 592 -5.68 4.06 18.74
C LEU A 592 -4.55 4.04 17.70
N SER A 593 -4.92 3.86 16.44
CA SER A 593 -4.02 3.95 15.28
C SER A 593 -4.79 4.49 14.06
N ALA A 594 -4.10 4.72 12.93
CA ALA A 594 -4.72 5.07 11.66
C ALA A 594 -5.52 3.86 11.11
N TYR A 595 -6.69 3.60 11.71
CA TYR A 595 -7.59 2.50 11.35
C TYR A 595 -8.62 2.99 10.35
N GLY A 596 -8.65 2.41 9.13
CA GLY A 596 -9.74 2.55 8.15
C GLY A 596 -10.05 3.96 7.64
N ALA A 597 -9.51 5.01 8.26
CA ALA A 597 -9.65 6.38 7.85
C ALA A 597 -8.64 6.68 6.74
N ASP A 598 -9.15 7.31 5.70
CA ASP A 598 -8.41 7.96 4.62
C ASP A 598 -7.02 8.41 5.09
N VAL A 599 -5.99 7.61 4.76
CA VAL A 599 -4.57 7.91 4.99
C VAL A 599 -4.20 9.25 4.33
N THR A 600 -5.00 9.65 3.34
CA THR A 600 -4.99 10.97 2.71
C THR A 600 -5.26 12.11 3.69
N SER A 601 -6.10 11.94 4.73
CA SER A 601 -6.40 12.95 5.76
C SER A 601 -5.33 13.06 6.87
N ILE A 602 -4.54 12.00 7.07
CA ILE A 602 -3.48 11.94 8.08
C ILE A 602 -2.16 12.47 7.50
N ASN A 603 -1.86 12.17 6.23
CA ASN A 603 -0.66 12.66 5.54
C ASN A 603 -0.81 14.06 4.93
N SER A 604 -2.03 14.62 4.88
CA SER A 604 -2.28 16.00 4.40
C SER A 604 -2.18 17.06 5.49
N ALA A 605 -1.82 16.69 6.72
CA ALA A 605 -1.63 17.65 7.80
C ALA A 605 -0.33 18.42 7.61
N LYS A 606 -0.46 19.65 7.09
CA LYS A 606 0.53 20.73 7.24
C LYS A 606 0.79 21.11 8.71
N SER A 607 0.01 20.57 9.66
CA SER A 607 0.17 20.73 11.11
C SER A 607 0.79 19.45 11.67
N GLY A 608 1.97 19.56 12.28
CA GLY A 608 2.75 18.44 12.82
C GLY A 608 2.18 17.81 14.11
N ALA A 609 0.92 18.09 14.47
CA ALA A 609 0.29 17.65 15.70
C ALA A 609 -0.20 16.18 15.62
N PRO A 610 0.00 15.36 16.67
CA PRO A 610 -0.41 13.96 16.68
C PRO A 610 -1.95 13.82 16.75
N ARG A 611 -2.53 13.09 15.80
CA ARG A 611 -3.99 12.81 15.75
C ARG A 611 -4.41 11.46 16.34
N THR A 612 -3.46 10.54 16.55
CA THR A 612 -3.72 9.20 17.10
C THR A 612 -2.94 8.98 18.40
N ILE A 613 -3.44 8.10 19.27
CA ILE A 613 -2.76 7.76 20.53
C ILE A 613 -1.39 7.13 20.24
N SER A 614 -1.28 6.32 19.19
CA SER A 614 0.02 5.80 18.72
C SER A 614 0.98 6.93 18.35
N ALA A 615 0.59 7.91 17.52
CA ALA A 615 1.46 9.02 17.15
C ALA A 615 1.84 9.91 18.34
N LEU A 616 0.95 10.05 19.31
CA LEU A 616 1.17 10.81 20.54
C LEU A 616 2.24 10.17 21.41
N LEU A 617 2.07 8.89 21.74
CA LEU A 617 2.92 8.16 22.67
C LEU A 617 4.23 7.67 22.02
N ASN A 618 4.30 7.64 20.68
CA ASN A 618 5.49 7.18 19.96
C ASN A 618 6.59 8.25 19.91
N LYS A 619 7.53 8.11 20.83
CA LYS A 619 8.81 8.81 20.94
C LYS A 619 9.98 7.81 20.94
N CYS A 620 9.73 6.56 20.57
CA CYS A 620 10.70 5.49 20.47
C CYS A 620 11.81 5.86 19.47
N ARG A 621 13.05 5.53 19.82
CA ARG A 621 14.26 5.82 19.02
C ARG A 621 14.68 4.65 18.13
N THR A 622 14.18 3.45 18.40
CA THR A 622 14.45 2.23 17.64
C THR A 622 13.19 1.75 16.93
N SER A 623 13.36 1.12 15.76
CA SER A 623 12.24 0.51 15.03
C SER A 623 11.55 -0.61 15.83
N GLY A 624 12.32 -1.38 16.60
CA GLY A 624 11.79 -2.42 17.51
C GLY A 624 10.86 -1.83 18.57
N GLY A 625 11.26 -0.74 19.22
CA GLY A 625 10.42 -0.01 20.17
C GLY A 625 9.15 0.56 19.52
N GLN A 626 9.22 1.08 18.30
CA GLN A 626 8.04 1.59 17.57
C GLN A 626 7.02 0.46 17.27
N ARG A 627 7.50 -0.72 16.86
CA ARG A 627 6.68 -1.91 16.63
C ARG A 627 6.04 -2.40 17.93
N LEU A 628 6.83 -2.50 18.99
CA LEU A 628 6.34 -2.97 20.30
C LEU A 628 5.32 -2.00 20.93
N LEU A 629 5.53 -0.69 20.83
CA LEU A 629 4.56 0.31 21.26
C LEU A 629 3.22 0.13 20.55
N SER A 630 3.28 -0.01 19.23
CA SER A 630 2.09 -0.20 18.40
C SER A 630 1.34 -1.48 18.79
N GLN A 631 2.06 -2.52 19.19
CA GLN A 631 1.47 -3.73 19.78
C GLN A 631 0.83 -3.45 21.15
N TRP A 632 1.53 -2.77 22.08
CA TRP A 632 1.04 -2.53 23.44
C TRP A 632 -0.23 -1.67 23.49
N ILE A 633 -0.37 -0.70 22.57
CA ILE A 633 -1.59 0.13 22.48
C ILE A 633 -2.82 -0.73 22.12
N LYS A 634 -2.63 -1.75 21.28
CA LYS A 634 -3.69 -2.69 20.89
C LYS A 634 -3.93 -3.78 21.94
N GLN A 635 -2.99 -3.99 22.84
CA GLN A 635 -3.00 -5.04 23.85
C GLN A 635 -2.86 -4.45 25.26
N PRO A 636 -3.81 -3.64 25.75
CA PRO A 636 -3.74 -3.08 27.11
C PRO A 636 -3.81 -4.21 28.13
N LEU A 637 -2.91 -4.20 29.11
CA LEU A 637 -2.84 -5.22 30.16
C LEU A 637 -4.05 -5.19 31.10
N THR A 638 -4.42 -6.35 31.65
CA THR A 638 -5.44 -6.49 32.70
C THR A 638 -4.87 -6.84 34.07
N ASP A 639 -3.64 -7.35 34.11
CA ASP A 639 -2.93 -7.75 35.32
C ASP A 639 -2.33 -6.52 36.01
N LYS A 640 -2.83 -6.20 37.22
CA LYS A 640 -2.41 -5.03 37.99
C LYS A 640 -0.91 -5.03 38.28
N SER A 641 -0.33 -6.16 38.67
CA SER A 641 1.09 -6.24 39.03
C SER A 641 1.98 -5.86 37.86
N LYS A 642 1.66 -6.33 36.65
CA LYS A 642 2.39 -5.98 35.42
C LYS A 642 2.20 -4.52 35.02
N ILE A 643 1.03 -3.94 35.29
CA ILE A 643 0.77 -2.52 35.05
C ILE A 643 1.62 -1.67 36.00
N GLU A 644 1.61 -1.99 37.30
CA GLU A 644 2.39 -1.28 38.31
C GLU A 644 3.90 -1.39 38.04
N GLU A 645 4.40 -2.56 37.64
CA GLU A 645 5.80 -2.75 37.23
C GLU A 645 6.19 -1.82 36.06
N ARG A 646 5.34 -1.70 35.03
CA ARG A 646 5.59 -0.75 33.92
C ARG A 646 5.54 0.70 34.38
N LEU A 647 4.59 1.05 35.25
CA LEU A 647 4.45 2.40 35.78
C LEU A 647 5.64 2.80 36.65
N ASP A 648 6.18 1.87 37.46
CA ASP A 648 7.38 2.09 38.27
C ASP A 648 8.58 2.44 37.40
N VAL A 649 8.83 1.68 36.32
CA VAL A 649 9.93 1.97 35.40
C VAL A 649 9.75 3.32 34.71
N VAL A 650 8.52 3.64 34.27
CA VAL A 650 8.24 4.95 33.65
C VAL A 650 8.49 6.09 34.64
N GLU A 651 8.07 5.94 35.90
CA GLU A 651 8.28 6.94 36.94
C GLU A 651 9.76 7.18 37.25
N THR A 652 10.60 6.13 37.24
CA THR A 652 12.07 6.27 37.30
C THR A 652 12.57 7.20 36.20
N PHE A 653 12.20 6.95 34.94
CA PHE A 653 12.65 7.77 33.82
C PHE A 653 12.02 9.16 33.78
N VAL A 654 10.83 9.37 34.37
CA VAL A 654 10.24 10.71 34.50
C VAL A 654 11.02 11.52 35.53
N SER A 655 11.35 10.91 36.66
CA SER A 655 12.04 11.54 37.80
C SER A 655 13.50 11.86 37.49
N ASP A 656 14.21 10.96 36.81
CA ASP A 656 15.61 11.15 36.43
C ASP A 656 15.76 11.68 35.00
N VAL A 657 15.91 13.00 34.89
CA VAL A 657 16.09 13.69 33.61
C VAL A 657 17.39 13.29 32.92
N HIS A 658 18.47 13.12 33.67
CA HIS A 658 19.78 12.80 33.11
C HIS A 658 19.77 11.39 32.53
N LEU A 659 19.30 10.41 33.30
CA LEU A 659 19.17 9.03 32.84
C LEU A 659 18.33 8.94 31.57
N ARG A 660 17.14 9.58 31.56
CA ARG A 660 16.25 9.58 30.39
C ARG A 660 16.92 10.18 29.16
N GLN A 661 17.55 11.35 29.28
CA GLN A 661 18.21 12.00 28.14
C GLN A 661 19.38 11.17 27.60
N THR A 662 20.24 10.64 28.48
CA THR A 662 21.38 9.79 28.10
C THR A 662 20.91 8.49 27.42
N VAL A 663 19.91 7.81 27.98
CA VAL A 663 19.38 6.57 27.38
C VAL A 663 18.74 6.86 26.01
N THR A 664 17.89 7.89 25.90
CA THR A 664 17.14 8.17 24.68
C THR A 664 18.01 8.81 23.58
N GLU A 665 18.73 9.89 23.87
CA GLU A 665 19.47 10.64 22.85
C GLU A 665 20.85 10.06 22.54
N ASP A 666 21.52 9.48 23.53
CA ASP A 666 22.89 8.98 23.35
C ASP A 666 22.99 7.50 23.02
N HIS A 667 22.20 6.64 23.67
CA HIS A 667 22.30 5.20 23.48
C HIS A 667 21.29 4.65 22.47
N LEU A 668 19.99 4.74 22.74
CA LEU A 668 18.95 4.10 21.93
C LEU A 668 18.92 4.60 20.48
N ARG A 669 19.13 5.90 20.26
CA ARG A 669 19.20 6.50 18.90
C ARG A 669 20.33 5.92 18.03
N ARG A 670 21.37 5.34 18.64
CA ARG A 670 22.51 4.72 17.95
C ARG A 670 22.40 3.20 17.85
N MET A 671 21.36 2.60 18.42
CA MET A 671 21.12 1.15 18.32
C MET A 671 20.53 0.80 16.95
N PRO A 672 21.06 -0.22 16.25
CA PRO A 672 20.49 -0.67 14.99
C PRO A 672 19.21 -1.51 15.21
N ASP A 673 18.45 -1.73 14.13
CA ASP A 673 17.33 -2.68 14.13
C ASP A 673 17.86 -4.13 14.13
N PHE A 674 18.11 -4.68 15.32
CA PHE A 674 18.65 -6.03 15.50
C PHE A 674 17.72 -7.11 14.94
N GLN A 675 16.40 -6.95 15.04
CA GLN A 675 15.43 -7.88 14.45
C GLN A 675 15.61 -7.98 12.92
N ARG A 676 15.76 -6.83 12.25
CA ARG A 676 16.02 -6.79 10.80
C ARG A 676 17.38 -7.41 10.44
N LEU A 677 18.43 -7.10 11.20
CA LEU A 677 19.77 -7.65 10.95
C LEU A 677 19.81 -9.18 11.15
N SER A 678 19.17 -9.68 12.22
CA SER A 678 18.97 -11.11 12.46
C SER A 678 18.28 -11.80 11.30
N LYS A 679 17.25 -11.17 10.71
CA LYS A 679 16.54 -11.71 9.55
C LYS A 679 17.43 -11.79 8.30
N LYS A 680 18.26 -10.77 8.04
CA LYS A 680 19.22 -10.82 6.92
C LYS A 680 20.26 -11.92 7.11
N LEU A 681 20.75 -12.11 8.33
CA LEU A 681 21.65 -13.22 8.68
C LEU A 681 20.97 -14.58 8.44
N GLN A 682 19.72 -14.71 8.87
CA GLN A 682 18.94 -15.95 8.71
C GLN A 682 18.70 -16.31 7.23
N LYS A 683 18.43 -15.31 6.37
CA LYS A 683 18.26 -15.50 4.91
C LYS A 683 19.60 -15.67 4.16
N ALA A 684 20.74 -15.67 4.85
CA ALA A 684 22.09 -15.66 4.26
C ALA A 684 22.31 -14.51 3.24
N LYS A 685 21.62 -13.37 3.43
CA LYS A 685 21.72 -12.16 2.60
C LYS A 685 22.43 -11.00 3.32
N ALA A 686 22.95 -11.25 4.52
CA ALA A 686 23.74 -10.28 5.26
C ALA A 686 25.12 -10.07 4.63
N ASN A 687 25.64 -8.85 4.73
CA ASN A 687 26.98 -8.50 4.28
C ASN A 687 27.86 -7.99 5.45
N LEU A 688 29.14 -7.71 5.18
CA LEU A 688 30.07 -7.19 6.21
C LEU A 688 29.61 -5.87 6.84
N GLN A 689 28.92 -5.02 6.08
CA GLN A 689 28.34 -3.78 6.62
C GLN A 689 27.28 -4.06 7.67
N ASP A 690 26.45 -5.09 7.49
CA ASP A 690 25.44 -5.49 8.47
C ASP A 690 26.10 -6.00 9.75
N CYS A 691 27.16 -6.82 9.65
CA CYS A 691 27.94 -7.25 10.81
C CYS A 691 28.60 -6.08 11.54
N TYR A 692 29.15 -5.11 10.80
CA TYR A 692 29.69 -3.90 11.40
C TYR A 692 28.61 -3.09 12.14
N LYS A 693 27.37 -3.00 11.62
CA LYS A 693 26.24 -2.37 12.34
C LYS A 693 25.91 -3.10 13.64
N ILE A 694 25.88 -4.44 13.63
CA ILE A 694 25.71 -5.25 14.84
C ILE A 694 26.82 -4.90 15.85
N TYR A 695 28.07 -4.88 15.41
CA TYR A 695 29.22 -4.54 16.22
C TYR A 695 29.11 -3.16 16.89
N LEU A 696 28.70 -2.13 16.14
CA LEU A 696 28.49 -0.79 16.69
C LEU A 696 27.44 -0.79 17.81
N GLY A 697 26.33 -1.53 17.64
CA GLY A 697 25.30 -1.68 18.65
C GLY A 697 25.80 -2.43 19.89
N LEU A 698 26.50 -3.57 19.70
CA LEU A 698 27.07 -4.35 20.81
C LEU A 698 28.14 -3.59 21.58
N SER A 699 28.91 -2.72 20.91
CA SER A 699 29.92 -1.88 21.56
C SER A 699 29.30 -0.80 22.45
N ARG A 700 28.03 -0.42 22.21
CA ARG A 700 27.29 0.56 23.02
C ARG A 700 26.53 -0.07 24.19
N LEU A 701 26.20 -1.36 24.10
CA LEU A 701 25.41 -2.07 25.10
C LEU A 701 26.01 -2.01 26.53
N PRO A 702 27.32 -2.19 26.76
CA PRO A 702 27.90 -2.08 28.11
C PRO A 702 27.69 -0.69 28.72
N MET A 703 27.92 0.37 27.93
CA MET A 703 27.74 1.75 28.39
C MET A 703 26.29 2.04 28.78
N LEU A 704 25.33 1.49 28.03
CA LEU A 704 23.90 1.61 28.35
C LEU A 704 23.56 0.90 29.67
N ILE A 705 24.09 -0.32 29.86
CA ILE A 705 23.90 -1.10 31.09
C ILE A 705 24.48 -0.35 32.29
N ASP A 706 25.69 0.20 32.17
CA ASP A 706 26.34 0.99 33.22
C ASP A 706 25.54 2.24 33.57
N CYS A 707 24.98 2.93 32.58
CA CYS A 707 24.10 4.08 32.80
C CYS A 707 22.86 3.72 33.64
N LEU A 708 22.21 2.58 33.33
CA LEU A 708 21.06 2.10 34.09
C LEU A 708 21.41 1.68 35.52
N LEU A 709 22.62 1.13 35.73
CA LEU A 709 23.11 0.69 37.05
C LEU A 709 23.48 1.83 37.99
N GLN A 710 23.90 2.96 37.44
CA GLN A 710 24.31 4.13 38.23
C GLN A 710 23.11 4.88 38.85
N HIS A 711 21.88 4.56 38.45
CA HIS A 711 20.69 5.17 39.00
C HIS A 711 20.37 4.64 40.40
N ASP A 712 20.32 5.53 41.38
CA ASP A 712 20.05 5.23 42.80
C ASP A 712 18.72 5.82 43.30
N GLY A 713 17.86 6.29 42.39
CA GLY A 713 16.60 6.93 42.70
C GLY A 713 15.44 5.96 43.01
N PRO A 714 14.20 6.49 43.08
CA PRO A 714 13.02 5.71 43.41
C PRO A 714 12.77 4.62 42.35
N HIS A 715 12.30 3.46 42.82
CA HIS A 715 12.09 2.26 42.01
C HIS A 715 13.36 1.70 41.32
N SER A 716 14.57 2.16 41.65
CA SER A 716 15.84 1.59 41.11
C SER A 716 15.93 0.05 41.24
N ALA A 717 15.34 -0.51 42.29
CA ALA A 717 15.27 -1.96 42.50
C ALA A 717 14.52 -2.73 41.39
N ILE A 718 13.53 -2.12 40.72
CA ILE A 718 12.75 -2.76 39.64
C ILE A 718 13.53 -2.78 38.32
N LEU A 719 14.44 -1.83 38.10
CA LEU A 719 15.26 -1.77 36.88
C LEU A 719 16.12 -3.02 36.74
N LEU A 720 16.59 -3.58 37.87
CA LEU A 720 17.47 -4.74 37.88
C LEU A 720 16.82 -5.98 37.25
N PRO A 721 15.69 -6.51 37.75
CA PRO A 721 15.04 -7.68 37.17
C PRO A 721 14.40 -7.41 35.79
N VAL A 722 13.84 -6.21 35.55
CA VAL A 722 13.05 -5.94 34.35
C VAL A 722 13.93 -5.58 33.14
N LEU A 723 15.00 -4.81 33.35
CA LEU A 723 15.80 -4.26 32.25
C LEU A 723 17.27 -4.71 32.29
N ILE A 724 17.95 -4.50 33.42
CA ILE A 724 19.41 -4.63 33.50
C ILE A 724 19.85 -6.09 33.39
N GLN A 725 19.24 -7.01 34.16
CA GLN A 725 19.65 -8.41 34.17
C GLN A 725 19.43 -9.10 32.81
N PRO A 726 18.29 -8.90 32.12
CA PRO A 726 18.14 -9.41 30.75
C PRO A 726 19.16 -8.84 29.76
N LEU A 727 19.46 -7.53 29.82
CA LEU A 727 20.44 -6.91 28.94
C LEU A 727 21.86 -7.44 29.19
N ARG A 728 22.26 -7.63 30.46
CA ARG A 728 23.53 -8.28 30.83
C ARG A 728 23.62 -9.72 30.35
N ASN A 729 22.52 -10.48 30.46
CA ASN A 729 22.46 -11.85 29.96
C ASN A 729 22.65 -11.89 28.43
N ALA A 730 22.10 -10.91 27.71
CA ALA A 730 22.27 -10.78 26.27
C ALA A 730 23.71 -10.38 25.90
N GLU A 731 24.28 -9.39 26.58
CA GLU A 731 25.66 -8.94 26.42
C GLU A 731 26.65 -10.10 26.61
N GLY A 732 26.51 -10.87 27.68
CA GLY A 732 27.36 -12.02 27.96
C GLY A 732 27.34 -13.06 26.84
N LYS A 733 26.17 -13.36 26.27
CA LYS A 733 26.01 -14.30 25.14
C LYS A 733 26.60 -13.76 23.84
N LEU A 734 26.60 -12.44 23.64
CA LEU A 734 27.02 -11.76 22.41
C LEU A 734 28.48 -11.27 22.44
N SER A 735 29.16 -11.35 23.59
CA SER A 735 30.57 -10.98 23.76
C SER A 735 31.48 -11.62 22.70
N LYS A 736 31.40 -12.94 22.51
CA LYS A 736 32.18 -13.67 21.51
C LYS A 736 31.89 -13.24 20.07
N LEU A 737 30.65 -12.85 19.76
CA LEU A 737 30.29 -12.31 18.45
C LEU A 737 30.97 -10.96 18.22
N LYS A 738 30.97 -10.10 19.24
CA LYS A 738 31.67 -8.81 19.21
C LYS A 738 33.17 -9.02 18.97
N ASP A 739 33.81 -9.88 19.77
CA ASP A 739 35.25 -10.17 19.66
C ASP A 739 35.63 -10.74 18.28
N MET A 740 34.79 -11.65 17.74
CA MET A 740 34.96 -12.18 16.39
C MET A 740 34.93 -11.07 15.33
N ILE A 741 34.00 -10.13 15.43
CA ILE A 741 33.89 -9.02 14.45
C ILE A 741 35.10 -8.07 14.56
N GLU A 742 35.56 -7.77 15.78
CA GLU A 742 36.73 -6.91 16.01
C GLU A 742 38.03 -7.51 15.46
N THR A 743 38.18 -8.84 15.52
CA THR A 743 39.37 -9.52 15.01
C THR A 743 39.32 -9.75 13.50
N THR A 744 38.13 -9.90 12.91
CA THR A 744 37.97 -10.21 11.48
C THR A 744 37.85 -8.99 10.57
N ILE A 745 37.10 -7.96 10.94
CA ILE A 745 36.79 -6.81 10.07
C ILE A 745 37.81 -5.69 10.29
N ASP A 746 38.29 -5.06 9.21
CA ASP A 746 39.10 -3.84 9.30
C ASP A 746 38.22 -2.64 9.69
N LEU A 747 38.15 -2.35 10.98
CA LEU A 747 37.31 -1.29 11.53
C LEU A 747 37.70 0.11 11.02
N ARG A 748 38.99 0.34 10.71
CA ARG A 748 39.46 1.66 10.23
C ARG A 748 38.93 1.95 8.82
N LYS A 749 38.96 0.93 7.95
CA LYS A 749 38.37 1.04 6.61
C LYS A 749 36.86 1.05 6.64
N ALA A 750 36.24 0.30 7.57
CA ALA A 750 34.80 0.30 7.74
C ALA A 750 34.24 1.69 8.10
N GLU A 751 34.96 2.48 8.90
CA GLU A 751 34.63 3.89 9.20
C GLU A 751 34.63 4.78 7.95
N LEU A 752 35.48 4.47 6.97
CA LEU A 752 35.54 5.15 5.67
C LEU A 752 34.48 4.64 4.67
N GLY A 753 33.69 3.64 5.06
CA GLY A 753 32.66 3.02 4.22
C GLY A 753 33.13 1.81 3.41
N GLU A 754 34.37 1.36 3.62
CA GLU A 754 34.94 0.17 2.96
C GLU A 754 34.95 -1.02 3.92
N PHE A 755 34.05 -1.97 3.69
CA PHE A 755 33.89 -3.14 4.56
C PHE A 755 34.70 -4.32 4.02
N ILE A 756 35.88 -4.55 4.58
CA ILE A 756 36.76 -5.66 4.20
C ILE A 756 37.24 -6.47 5.41
N ILE A 757 37.65 -7.70 5.15
CA ILE A 757 38.30 -8.55 6.14
C ILE A 757 39.77 -8.11 6.27
N LYS A 758 40.30 -8.15 7.49
CA LYS A 758 41.71 -7.84 7.71
C LYS A 758 42.60 -8.87 7.00
N SER A 759 43.68 -8.40 6.38
CA SER A 759 44.61 -9.27 5.65
C SER A 759 45.41 -10.22 6.55
N ASP A 760 45.51 -9.93 7.85
CA ASP A 760 46.19 -10.78 8.84
C ASP A 760 45.29 -11.88 9.44
N PHE A 761 44.00 -11.88 9.11
CA PHE A 761 43.05 -12.87 9.62
C PHE A 761 43.19 -14.24 8.94
N ASP A 762 43.50 -14.25 7.65
CA ASP A 762 43.65 -15.47 6.83
C ASP A 762 45.02 -15.45 6.15
N GLU A 763 45.78 -16.55 6.27
CA GLU A 763 47.15 -16.63 5.74
C GLU A 763 47.17 -16.38 4.22
N ARG A 764 46.20 -16.93 3.48
CA ARG A 764 46.11 -16.76 2.03
C ARG A 764 45.75 -15.33 1.63
N LEU A 765 44.85 -14.65 2.36
CA LEU A 765 44.60 -13.23 2.16
C LEU A 765 45.85 -12.39 2.41
N GLY A 766 46.65 -12.75 3.43
CA GLY A 766 47.92 -12.10 3.73
C GLY A 766 48.92 -12.22 2.57
N GLU A 767 49.13 -13.44 2.07
CA GLU A 767 50.00 -13.71 0.91
C GLU A 767 49.58 -12.90 -0.33
N LEU A 768 48.30 -12.97 -0.69
CA LEU A 768 47.76 -12.27 -1.85
C LEU A 768 47.83 -10.74 -1.69
N LYS A 769 47.67 -10.24 -0.46
CA LYS A 769 47.81 -8.80 -0.19
C LYS A 769 49.26 -8.34 -0.38
N LEU A 770 50.23 -9.13 0.07
CA LEU A 770 51.65 -8.85 -0.17
C LEU A 770 51.96 -8.84 -1.66
N GLU A 771 51.46 -9.81 -2.44
CA GLU A 771 51.65 -9.85 -3.90
C GLU A 771 51.04 -8.61 -4.60
N ILE A 772 49.86 -8.16 -4.14
CA ILE A 772 49.23 -6.93 -4.62
C ILE A 772 50.07 -5.68 -4.30
N ASP A 773 50.60 -5.59 -3.07
CA ASP A 773 51.41 -4.46 -2.62
C ASP A 773 52.77 -4.42 -3.35
N GLU A 774 53.36 -5.58 -3.65
CA GLU A 774 54.55 -5.71 -4.51
C GLU A 774 54.26 -5.23 -5.94
N CYS A 775 53.12 -5.61 -6.52
CA CYS A 775 52.71 -5.13 -7.84
C CYS A 775 52.49 -3.61 -7.84
N GLU A 776 51.94 -3.04 -6.77
CA GLU A 776 51.74 -1.59 -6.64
C GLU A 776 53.10 -0.85 -6.60
N ALA A 777 54.07 -1.36 -5.82
CA ALA A 777 55.43 -0.81 -5.79
C ALA A 777 56.13 -0.89 -7.17
N GLN A 778 55.97 -2.00 -7.89
CA GLN A 778 56.50 -2.15 -9.26
C GLN A 778 55.82 -1.17 -10.24
N ALA A 779 54.51 -0.95 -10.10
CA ALA A 779 53.77 0.01 -10.92
C ALA A 779 54.17 1.47 -10.63
N GLU A 780 54.48 1.82 -9.38
CA GLU A 780 55.03 3.13 -9.01
C GLU A 780 56.45 3.35 -9.56
N SER A 781 57.28 2.30 -9.59
CA SER A 781 58.58 2.35 -10.25
C SER A 781 58.41 2.60 -11.76
N ALA A 782 57.49 1.88 -12.40
CA ALA A 782 57.17 2.06 -13.82
C ALA A 782 56.60 3.46 -14.13
N LEU A 783 55.84 4.06 -13.19
CA LEU A 783 55.38 5.46 -13.31
C LEU A 783 56.56 6.43 -13.32
N SER A 784 57.54 6.22 -12.43
CA SER A 784 58.72 7.08 -12.33
C SER A 784 59.59 7.00 -13.58
N GLU A 785 59.77 5.79 -14.13
CA GLU A 785 60.43 5.57 -15.42
C GLU A 785 59.69 6.27 -16.55
N ALA A 786 58.37 6.07 -16.67
CA ALA A 786 57.55 6.68 -17.71
C ALA A 786 57.52 8.22 -17.63
N ALA A 787 57.51 8.78 -16.43
CA ALA A 787 57.58 10.22 -16.21
C ALA A 787 58.93 10.79 -16.69
N SER A 788 60.04 10.11 -16.40
CA SER A 788 61.38 10.48 -16.86
C SER A 788 61.50 10.39 -18.39
N ASP A 789 61.03 9.30 -18.98
CA ASP A 789 61.10 9.01 -20.42
C ASP A 789 60.30 10.04 -21.24
N LEU A 790 59.11 10.41 -20.75
CA LEU A 790 58.23 11.38 -21.40
C LEU A 790 58.59 12.84 -21.04
N LYS A 791 59.58 13.06 -20.16
CA LYS A 791 59.97 14.39 -19.63
C LYS A 791 58.80 15.15 -19.01
N LEU A 792 57.90 14.42 -18.35
CA LEU A 792 56.72 14.96 -17.68
C LEU A 792 56.90 14.87 -16.18
N ALA A 793 56.34 15.83 -15.43
CA ALA A 793 56.39 15.78 -13.97
C ALA A 793 55.54 14.60 -13.45
N SER A 794 56.15 13.72 -12.67
CA SER A 794 55.45 12.63 -11.98
C SER A 794 54.33 13.18 -11.09
N SER A 795 53.20 12.48 -11.02
CA SER A 795 52.02 12.78 -10.21
C SER A 795 51.22 14.07 -10.53
N LYS A 796 51.78 15.03 -11.28
CA LYS A 796 51.06 16.23 -11.76
C LYS A 796 50.46 16.07 -13.15
N THR A 797 51.24 15.57 -14.10
CA THR A 797 50.85 15.44 -15.52
C THR A 797 50.56 13.99 -15.93
N ILE A 798 51.33 13.03 -15.42
CA ILE A 798 51.10 11.60 -15.57
C ILE A 798 50.65 11.03 -14.22
N LYS A 799 49.56 10.26 -14.20
CA LYS A 799 49.04 9.61 -12.99
C LYS A 799 48.91 8.11 -13.20
N LEU A 800 49.29 7.33 -12.20
CA LEU A 800 48.95 5.92 -12.11
C LEU A 800 47.52 5.81 -11.56
N GLU A 801 46.66 5.10 -12.30
CA GLU A 801 45.29 4.81 -11.89
C GLU A 801 45.01 3.31 -12.11
N SER A 802 44.04 2.78 -11.37
CA SER A 802 43.59 1.39 -11.53
C SER A 802 42.07 1.31 -11.65
N ASN A 803 41.59 0.32 -12.41
CA ASN A 803 40.16 0.01 -12.54
C ASN A 803 39.98 -1.52 -12.50
N GLY A 804 38.83 -2.02 -12.02
CA GLY A 804 38.57 -3.46 -11.88
C GLY A 804 38.57 -4.25 -13.20
N GLN A 805 38.21 -3.62 -14.33
CA GLN A 805 38.23 -4.30 -15.64
C GLN A 805 39.57 -4.19 -16.38
N ILE A 806 40.22 -3.03 -16.28
CA ILE A 806 41.42 -2.72 -17.07
C ILE A 806 42.66 -3.10 -16.26
N GLY A 807 42.65 -2.90 -14.94
CA GLY A 807 43.81 -3.00 -14.06
C GLY A 807 44.59 -1.68 -14.02
N TYR A 808 45.90 -1.71 -13.81
CA TYR A 808 46.77 -0.54 -13.80
C TYR A 808 46.92 0.08 -15.19
N PHE A 809 46.91 1.41 -15.25
CA PHE A 809 47.21 2.21 -16.44
C PHE A 809 47.72 3.59 -16.04
N PHE A 810 48.43 4.23 -16.98
CA PHE A 810 48.80 5.63 -16.84
C PHE A 810 47.74 6.52 -17.48
N ARG A 811 47.49 7.69 -16.89
CA ARG A 811 46.66 8.74 -17.45
C ARG A 811 47.45 10.02 -17.61
N VAL A 812 47.36 10.63 -18.80
CA VAL A 812 47.89 11.97 -19.08
C VAL A 812 46.77 12.91 -19.52
N THR A 813 46.96 14.22 -19.34
CA THR A 813 46.00 15.24 -19.80
C THR A 813 45.91 15.30 -21.34
N LEU A 814 44.78 15.76 -21.87
CA LEU A 814 44.60 15.97 -23.32
C LEU A 814 45.60 16.98 -23.93
N LYS A 815 46.19 17.87 -23.11
CA LYS A 815 47.20 18.83 -23.59
C LYS A 815 48.52 18.16 -23.94
N ASP A 816 48.89 17.13 -23.17
CA ASP A 816 50.17 16.45 -23.26
C ASP A 816 50.09 15.13 -24.05
N GLU A 817 48.89 14.78 -24.55
CA GLU A 817 48.60 13.63 -25.44
C GLU A 817 49.53 13.57 -26.66
N LYS A 818 49.97 14.72 -27.17
CA LYS A 818 50.87 14.84 -28.32
C LYS A 818 52.22 14.13 -28.11
N VAL A 819 52.66 14.01 -26.85
CA VAL A 819 53.94 13.35 -26.50
C VAL A 819 53.86 11.83 -26.71
N LEU A 820 52.65 11.26 -26.69
CA LEU A 820 52.41 9.83 -26.88
C LEU A 820 52.33 9.40 -28.35
N ARG A 821 51.90 10.27 -29.27
CA ARG A 821 51.63 9.91 -30.68
C ARG A 821 52.83 9.38 -31.46
N ASN A 822 54.05 9.75 -31.06
CA ASN A 822 55.28 9.38 -31.77
C ASN A 822 56.12 8.32 -31.04
N ASN A 823 55.69 7.84 -29.87
CA ASN A 823 56.47 6.92 -29.05
C ASN A 823 55.93 5.49 -29.13
N ARG A 824 56.70 4.57 -29.75
CA ARG A 824 56.29 3.17 -29.96
C ARG A 824 56.29 2.33 -28.67
N ASN A 825 56.92 2.82 -27.61
CA ASN A 825 57.03 2.12 -26.32
C ASN A 825 55.75 2.23 -25.48
N TYR A 826 54.80 3.10 -25.86
CA TYR A 826 53.57 3.34 -25.12
C TYR A 826 52.33 3.00 -25.97
N ARG A 827 51.48 2.13 -25.42
CA ARG A 827 50.22 1.69 -26.05
C ARG A 827 49.04 2.44 -25.44
N MET A 828 48.28 3.14 -26.29
CA MET A 828 47.03 3.81 -25.86
C MET A 828 45.89 2.80 -25.71
N ILE A 829 45.10 2.96 -24.64
CA ILE A 829 43.93 2.12 -24.34
C ILE A 829 42.65 2.83 -24.77
N ASP A 830 42.36 3.97 -24.15
CA ASP A 830 41.17 4.78 -24.41
C ASP A 830 41.47 6.28 -24.26
N THR A 831 40.52 7.09 -24.72
CA THR A 831 40.53 8.54 -24.49
C THR A 831 39.20 8.93 -23.86
N ASN A 832 39.26 9.67 -22.75
CA ASN A 832 38.10 10.18 -22.05
C ASN A 832 38.20 11.70 -21.85
N LYS A 833 37.14 12.33 -21.33
CA LYS A 833 37.13 13.79 -21.07
C LYS A 833 38.23 14.23 -20.09
N SER A 834 38.73 13.33 -19.25
CA SER A 834 39.76 13.60 -18.24
C SER A 834 41.20 13.35 -18.69
N GLY A 835 41.42 12.78 -19.89
CA GLY A 835 42.75 12.44 -20.40
C GLY A 835 42.80 11.22 -21.33
N VAL A 836 44.01 10.86 -21.72
CA VAL A 836 44.31 9.62 -22.47
C VAL A 836 44.90 8.59 -21.52
N ARG A 837 44.38 7.36 -21.58
CA ARG A 837 44.88 6.21 -20.83
C ARG A 837 45.83 5.38 -21.69
N PHE A 838 46.98 4.99 -21.15
CA PHE A 838 48.01 4.26 -21.88
C PHE A 838 48.86 3.38 -20.94
N ARG A 839 49.69 2.51 -21.53
CA ARG A 839 50.60 1.58 -20.85
C ARG A 839 51.96 1.51 -21.53
N ASN A 840 52.97 1.04 -20.82
CA ASN A 840 54.23 0.54 -21.37
C ASN A 840 54.35 -0.97 -21.12
N THR A 841 55.41 -1.61 -21.62
CA THR A 841 55.65 -3.04 -21.39
C THR A 841 55.82 -3.37 -19.91
N GLY A 842 56.53 -2.53 -19.15
CA GLY A 842 56.75 -2.74 -17.72
C GLY A 842 55.45 -2.83 -16.90
N ILE A 843 54.47 -1.97 -17.16
CA ILE A 843 53.18 -2.03 -16.44
C ILE A 843 52.26 -3.13 -16.99
N GLU A 844 52.39 -3.52 -18.26
CA GLU A 844 51.59 -4.61 -18.85
C GLU A 844 51.93 -5.94 -18.17
N ASP A 845 53.22 -6.21 -17.93
CA ASP A 845 53.70 -7.42 -17.23
C ASP A 845 53.21 -7.48 -15.77
N VAL A 846 53.27 -6.35 -15.05
CA VAL A 846 52.76 -6.23 -13.67
C VAL A 846 51.24 -6.37 -13.64
N ASN A 847 50.55 -5.87 -14.66
CA ASN A 847 49.10 -5.82 -14.69
C ASN A 847 48.45 -7.21 -14.79
N GLU A 848 49.04 -8.14 -15.54
CA GLU A 848 48.54 -9.52 -15.60
C GLU A 848 48.61 -10.20 -14.23
N THR A 849 49.75 -10.07 -13.55
CA THR A 849 49.96 -10.60 -12.19
C THR A 849 49.00 -9.94 -11.19
N TYR A 850 48.89 -8.61 -11.22
CA TYR A 850 47.96 -7.86 -10.38
C TYR A 850 46.50 -8.27 -10.58
N LEU A 851 46.03 -8.39 -11.83
CA LEU A 851 44.64 -8.81 -12.12
C LEU A 851 44.36 -10.25 -11.70
N LYS A 852 45.37 -11.12 -11.71
CA LYS A 852 45.25 -12.48 -11.18
C LYS A 852 45.18 -12.47 -9.66
N ALA A 853 46.16 -11.86 -8.98
CA ALA A 853 46.22 -11.77 -7.53
C ALA A 853 44.98 -11.07 -6.95
N ARG A 854 44.51 -10.00 -7.58
CA ARG A 854 43.29 -9.28 -7.18
C ARG A 854 42.03 -10.14 -7.31
N ARG A 855 41.87 -10.90 -8.41
CA ARG A 855 40.72 -11.81 -8.56
C ARG A 855 40.75 -12.93 -7.52
N GLU A 856 41.91 -13.51 -7.27
CA GLU A 856 42.09 -14.52 -6.22
C GLU A 856 41.81 -13.93 -4.83
N TYR A 857 42.26 -12.70 -4.56
CA TYR A 857 42.00 -11.99 -3.30
C TYR A 857 40.51 -11.73 -3.10
N GLU A 858 39.81 -11.23 -4.12
CA GLU A 858 38.35 -10.98 -4.05
C GLU A 858 37.56 -12.29 -3.86
N GLN A 859 37.97 -13.40 -4.51
CA GLN A 859 37.35 -14.71 -4.34
C GLN A 859 37.59 -15.28 -2.92
N GLN A 860 38.83 -15.24 -2.43
CA GLN A 860 39.16 -15.69 -1.09
C GLN A 860 38.43 -14.84 -0.04
N GLN A 861 38.38 -13.52 -0.23
CA GLN A 861 37.64 -12.62 0.63
C GLN A 861 36.16 -13.00 0.69
N GLN A 862 35.52 -13.29 -0.46
CA GLN A 862 34.12 -13.75 -0.48
C GLN A 862 33.93 -15.08 0.27
N SER A 863 34.88 -16.01 0.18
CA SER A 863 34.83 -17.28 0.91
C SER A 863 34.87 -17.05 2.42
N VAL A 864 35.83 -16.28 2.92
CA VAL A 864 35.97 -15.99 4.35
C VAL A 864 34.76 -15.19 4.86
N VAL A 865 34.23 -14.24 4.08
CA VAL A 865 32.98 -13.53 4.44
C VAL A 865 31.84 -14.51 4.66
N LYS A 866 31.68 -15.50 3.78
CA LYS A 866 30.61 -16.50 3.90
C LYS A 866 30.75 -17.33 5.18
N GLU A 867 31.97 -17.69 5.56
CA GLU A 867 32.24 -18.39 6.82
C GLU A 867 31.91 -17.53 8.04
N VAL A 868 32.35 -16.26 8.06
CA VAL A 868 32.04 -15.31 9.13
C VAL A 868 30.53 -15.11 9.27
N MET A 869 29.79 -14.97 8.15
CA MET A 869 28.33 -14.87 8.19
C MET A 869 27.68 -16.16 8.74
N GLY A 870 28.23 -17.34 8.40
CA GLY A 870 27.76 -18.62 8.92
C GLY A 870 27.91 -18.73 10.44
N VAL A 871 29.03 -18.26 11.01
CA VAL A 871 29.23 -18.21 12.46
C VAL A 871 28.29 -17.17 13.11
N ALA A 872 28.15 -16.00 12.49
CA ALA A 872 27.25 -14.95 12.98
C ALA A 872 25.78 -15.40 13.03
N ALA A 873 25.34 -16.24 12.08
CA ALA A 873 23.99 -16.82 12.07
C ALA A 873 23.69 -17.67 13.32
N GLY A 874 24.71 -18.24 13.98
CA GLY A 874 24.56 -18.96 15.24
C GLY A 874 24.11 -18.09 16.43
N TYR A 875 24.20 -16.76 16.33
CA TYR A 875 23.85 -15.81 17.39
C TYR A 875 22.48 -15.15 17.22
N ILE A 876 21.70 -15.52 16.19
CA ILE A 876 20.40 -14.91 15.86
C ILE A 876 19.47 -14.82 17.07
N ASP A 877 19.35 -15.87 17.90
CA ASP A 877 18.49 -15.85 19.10
C ASP A 877 18.93 -14.84 20.14
N SER A 878 20.25 -14.72 20.32
CA SER A 878 20.78 -13.81 21.32
C SER A 878 20.57 -12.36 20.86
N LEU A 879 20.65 -12.11 19.55
CA LEU A 879 20.30 -10.82 18.95
C LEU A 879 18.80 -10.51 19.03
N GLN A 880 17.92 -11.49 18.79
CA GLN A 880 16.47 -11.32 18.96
C GLN A 880 16.12 -11.08 20.43
N TYR A 881 16.70 -11.84 21.35
CA TYR A 881 16.54 -11.64 22.79
C TYR A 881 16.97 -10.24 23.22
N LEU A 882 18.11 -9.74 22.70
CA LEU A 882 18.55 -8.36 22.91
C LEU A 882 17.53 -7.35 22.36
N ASN A 883 17.05 -7.55 21.13
CA ASN A 883 16.07 -6.69 20.48
C ASN A 883 14.79 -6.53 21.31
N ASP A 884 14.25 -7.62 21.84
CA ASP A 884 13.00 -7.60 22.60
C ASP A 884 13.14 -6.73 23.87
N HIS A 885 14.26 -6.85 24.57
CA HIS A 885 14.50 -6.13 25.82
C HIS A 885 14.90 -4.67 25.58
N LEU A 886 15.63 -4.37 24.50
CA LEU A 886 15.85 -3.00 24.05
C LEU A 886 14.55 -2.33 23.62
N SER A 887 13.64 -3.07 22.97
CA SER A 887 12.34 -2.55 22.57
C SER A 887 11.50 -2.21 23.80
N ILE A 888 11.50 -3.03 24.85
CA ILE A 888 10.82 -2.73 26.13
C ILE A 888 11.38 -1.45 26.75
N LEU A 889 12.72 -1.32 26.84
CA LEU A 889 13.37 -0.11 27.34
C LEU A 889 12.98 1.14 26.54
N ASP A 890 12.99 1.05 25.21
CA ASP A 890 12.65 2.16 24.32
C ASP A 890 11.17 2.58 24.45
N VAL A 891 10.25 1.64 24.59
CA VAL A 891 8.83 1.96 24.83
C VAL A 891 8.61 2.64 26.19
N LEU A 892 9.24 2.15 27.26
CA LEU A 892 9.07 2.71 28.59
C LEU A 892 9.70 4.11 28.69
N THR A 893 10.86 4.31 28.10
CA THR A 893 11.46 5.65 27.98
C THR A 893 10.64 6.58 27.09
N SER A 894 10.03 6.06 26.02
CA SER A 894 9.08 6.80 25.18
C SER A 894 7.87 7.30 25.96
N PHE A 895 7.29 6.49 26.84
CA PHE A 895 6.20 6.94 27.73
C PHE A 895 6.64 8.04 28.70
N ALA A 896 7.84 7.95 29.26
CA ALA A 896 8.38 9.00 30.12
C ALA A 896 8.59 10.32 29.35
N VAL A 897 9.12 10.25 28.12
CA VAL A 897 9.28 11.42 27.24
C VAL A 897 7.91 12.01 26.86
N ALA A 898 6.93 11.18 26.48
CA ALA A 898 5.59 11.64 26.14
C ALA A 898 4.89 12.31 27.33
N THR A 899 5.11 11.80 28.55
CA THR A 899 4.58 12.37 29.79
C THR A 899 5.07 13.79 30.03
N ILE A 900 6.36 14.05 29.80
CA ILE A 900 6.98 15.37 30.06
C ILE A 900 6.74 16.35 28.93
N ASN A 901 6.61 15.87 27.70
CA ASN A 901 6.34 16.69 26.53
C ASN A 901 4.86 17.12 26.41
N ALA A 902 3.97 16.57 27.23
CA ALA A 902 2.58 17.00 27.29
C ALA A 902 2.49 18.47 27.78
N PRO A 903 1.47 19.26 27.37
CA PRO A 903 1.34 20.66 27.79
C PRO A 903 1.29 20.81 29.31
N ILE A 904 0.62 19.86 29.97
CA ILE A 904 0.70 19.63 31.41
C ILE A 904 1.15 18.18 31.59
N PRO A 905 2.22 17.91 32.37
CA PRO A 905 2.73 16.56 32.55
C PRO A 905 1.65 15.57 32.99
N TYR A 906 1.70 14.35 32.43
CA TYR A 906 0.78 13.29 32.84
C TYR A 906 1.07 12.82 34.26
N VAL A 907 0.02 12.28 34.90
CA VAL A 907 0.05 11.84 36.29
C VAL A 907 -0.03 10.32 36.33
N ARG A 908 0.74 9.69 37.22
CA ARG A 908 0.69 8.25 37.49
C ARG A 908 -0.71 7.86 37.99
N PRO A 909 -1.43 6.94 37.33
CA PRO A 909 -2.74 6.49 37.80
C PRO A 909 -2.61 5.55 39.00
N GLN A 910 -3.55 5.63 39.95
CA GLN A 910 -3.71 4.63 41.00
C GLN A 910 -4.55 3.47 40.49
N MET A 911 -3.91 2.31 40.30
CA MET A 911 -4.59 1.13 39.76
C MET A 911 -5.38 0.39 40.85
N LEU A 912 -6.66 0.17 40.59
CA LEU A 912 -7.54 -0.64 41.44
C LEU A 912 -7.70 -2.05 40.86
N GLU A 913 -8.02 -3.01 41.72
CA GLU A 913 -8.30 -4.38 41.28
C GLU A 913 -9.52 -4.43 40.35
N LYS A 914 -9.47 -5.34 39.38
CA LYS A 914 -10.59 -5.60 38.46
C LYS A 914 -11.83 -5.98 39.26
N GLY A 915 -12.95 -5.31 39.00
CA GLY A 915 -14.24 -5.58 39.65
C GLY A 915 -14.57 -4.67 40.84
N THR A 916 -13.65 -3.82 41.27
CA THR A 916 -13.91 -2.74 42.25
C THR A 916 -15.02 -1.79 41.79
N GLY A 917 -15.11 -1.54 40.48
CA GLY A 917 -16.18 -0.73 39.88
C GLY A 917 -16.11 0.75 40.25
N SER A 918 -14.89 1.26 40.48
CA SER A 918 -14.64 2.67 40.77
C SER A 918 -13.63 3.24 39.78
N VAL A 919 -13.94 4.38 39.17
CA VAL A 919 -13.03 5.15 38.32
C VAL A 919 -13.22 6.63 38.67
N GLU A 920 -12.14 7.27 39.10
CA GLU A 920 -12.14 8.70 39.43
C GLU A 920 -11.07 9.39 38.58
N LEU A 921 -11.50 10.32 37.74
CA LEU A 921 -10.65 11.14 36.90
C LEU A 921 -10.90 12.60 37.28
N ILE A 922 -9.85 13.29 37.75
CA ILE A 922 -9.92 14.69 38.16
C ILE A 922 -9.14 15.52 37.15
N GLN A 923 -9.75 16.57 36.63
CA GLN A 923 -9.19 17.48 35.62
C GLN A 923 -8.67 16.74 34.38
N ALA A 924 -9.43 15.74 33.90
CA ALA A 924 -9.06 14.91 32.77
C ALA A 924 -9.16 15.68 31.44
N ARG A 925 -8.23 15.38 30.54
CA ARG A 925 -8.10 16.04 29.24
C ARG A 925 -8.02 15.00 28.13
N HIS A 926 -8.49 15.35 26.94
CA HIS A 926 -8.36 14.46 25.79
C HIS A 926 -6.94 14.58 25.19
N PRO A 927 -6.13 13.51 25.25
CA PRO A 927 -4.69 13.61 25.04
C PRO A 927 -4.28 14.00 23.61
N CYS A 928 -5.06 13.64 22.58
CA CYS A 928 -4.78 14.05 21.19
C CYS A 928 -5.33 15.45 20.83
N MET A 929 -6.38 15.92 21.52
CA MET A 929 -7.07 17.18 21.18
C MET A 929 -6.38 18.38 21.84
N GLU A 930 -5.83 18.19 23.04
CA GLU A 930 -5.07 19.19 23.78
C GLU A 930 -3.83 19.70 23.01
N LEU A 931 -3.29 18.87 22.11
CA LEU A 931 -2.09 19.18 21.32
C LEU A 931 -2.39 19.77 19.93
N GLN A 932 -3.66 19.99 19.58
CA GLN A 932 -4.03 20.58 18.29
C GLN A 932 -3.80 22.10 18.31
N ASP A 933 -3.24 22.62 17.22
CA ASP A 933 -2.97 24.06 17.07
C ASP A 933 -4.24 24.90 17.25
N GLY A 934 -4.18 25.92 18.10
CA GLY A 934 -5.30 26.84 18.35
C GLY A 934 -6.40 26.30 19.26
N VAL A 935 -6.23 25.11 19.86
CA VAL A 935 -7.20 24.53 20.81
C VAL A 935 -6.75 24.77 22.24
N ASN A 936 -7.55 25.51 23.02
CA ASN A 936 -7.42 25.56 24.48
C ASN A 936 -8.40 24.56 25.10
N PHE A 937 -7.89 23.41 25.57
CA PHE A 937 -8.71 22.34 26.13
C PHE A 937 -9.08 22.64 27.59
N ILE A 938 -10.38 22.58 27.91
CA ILE A 938 -10.87 22.75 29.29
C ILE A 938 -10.99 21.35 29.95
N PRO A 939 -10.26 21.10 31.06
CA PRO A 939 -10.30 19.81 31.75
C PRO A 939 -11.66 19.53 32.40
N ASN A 940 -12.05 18.25 32.47
CA ASN A 940 -13.31 17.80 33.07
C ASN A 940 -13.08 16.68 34.09
N ASP A 941 -13.92 16.63 35.13
CA ASP A 941 -13.92 15.56 36.10
C ASP A 941 -14.89 14.44 35.66
N ALA A 942 -14.55 13.18 35.93
CA ALA A 942 -15.43 12.03 35.70
C ALA A 942 -15.33 11.04 36.86
N VAL A 943 -16.47 10.73 37.49
CA VAL A 943 -16.54 9.84 38.65
C VAL A 943 -17.56 8.72 38.38
N PHE A 944 -17.08 7.49 38.42
CA PHE A 944 -17.88 6.27 38.33
C PHE A 944 -17.70 5.49 39.63
N LYS A 945 -18.79 5.22 40.36
CA LYS A 945 -18.79 4.41 41.59
C LYS A 945 -19.86 3.34 41.52
N LYS A 946 -19.53 2.13 41.96
CA LYS A 946 -20.49 1.02 42.07
C LYS A 946 -21.52 1.33 43.17
N GLY A 947 -22.78 1.51 42.78
CA GLY A 947 -23.89 1.76 43.70
C GLY A 947 -24.33 0.53 44.51
N PRO A 948 -25.03 0.71 45.65
CA PRO A 948 -25.45 -0.38 46.55
C PRO A 948 -26.61 -1.25 46.04
N ASN A 949 -27.35 -0.83 45.00
CA ASN A 949 -28.45 -1.63 44.41
C ASN A 949 -28.06 -2.14 43.02
N ALA A 950 -27.66 -3.41 42.96
CA ALA A 950 -27.16 -4.08 41.75
C ALA A 950 -28.25 -4.52 40.75
N ILE A 951 -29.45 -3.92 40.82
CA ILE A 951 -30.51 -4.12 39.84
C ILE A 951 -31.00 -2.72 39.46
N ASP A 952 -30.66 -2.28 38.25
CA ASP A 952 -31.29 -1.18 37.50
C ASP A 952 -30.76 0.28 37.57
N ASP A 953 -29.58 0.56 38.15
CA ASP A 953 -29.03 1.95 38.18
C ASP A 953 -27.64 2.08 37.50
N ARG A 954 -27.47 1.53 36.28
CA ARG A 954 -26.22 1.73 35.49
C ARG A 954 -26.15 3.07 34.74
N HIS A 955 -27.23 3.85 34.71
CA HIS A 955 -27.33 5.07 33.91
C HIS A 955 -27.94 6.25 34.70
N LYS A 956 -27.15 6.88 35.58
CA LYS A 956 -27.40 8.25 36.02
C LYS A 956 -26.16 9.09 35.78
N ILE A 957 -26.10 9.74 34.62
CA ILE A 957 -25.31 10.97 34.45
C ILE A 957 -26.14 12.05 35.15
N THR A 958 -25.71 12.49 36.32
CA THR A 958 -26.27 13.69 36.96
C THR A 958 -25.50 14.89 36.42
N PRO A 959 -26.11 15.79 35.63
CA PRO A 959 -25.44 17.03 35.28
C PRO A 959 -25.24 17.85 36.56
N SER A 960 -24.01 18.32 36.81
CA SER A 960 -23.76 19.25 37.91
C SER A 960 -24.51 20.57 37.63
N PRO A 961 -25.09 21.24 38.64
CA PRO A 961 -25.84 22.49 38.42
C PRO A 961 -24.99 23.71 38.08
N GLU A 962 -23.66 23.60 37.98
CA GLU A 962 -22.77 24.75 37.86
C GLU A 962 -21.70 24.53 36.77
N SER A 963 -22.11 24.63 35.51
CA SER A 963 -21.22 25.07 34.45
C SER A 963 -22.02 25.76 33.34
N HIS A 964 -21.92 27.08 33.30
CA HIS A 964 -22.41 27.88 32.17
C HIS A 964 -21.50 27.66 30.97
N SER A 965 -21.82 26.65 30.14
CA SER A 965 -21.44 26.65 28.73
C SER A 965 -22.57 26.07 27.89
N ASN A 966 -23.17 26.93 27.08
CA ASN A 966 -24.22 26.60 26.13
C ASN A 966 -23.74 25.55 25.12
N PHE A 967 -24.11 24.28 25.32
CA PHE A 967 -24.35 23.35 24.23
C PHE A 967 -25.72 22.69 24.43
N LYS A 968 -26.76 23.33 23.87
CA LYS A 968 -28.06 22.72 23.63
C LYS A 968 -27.95 21.79 22.41
N TYR A 969 -27.50 20.57 22.62
CA TYR A 969 -27.90 19.45 21.77
C TYR A 969 -28.17 18.24 22.68
N PRO A 970 -29.41 17.72 22.75
CA PRO A 970 -29.64 16.45 23.41
C PRO A 970 -29.01 15.38 22.53
N ILE A 971 -27.83 14.88 22.92
CA ILE A 971 -27.28 13.67 22.35
C ILE A 971 -28.22 12.55 22.78
N ARG A 972 -29.15 12.16 21.90
CA ARG A 972 -29.93 10.93 22.01
C ARG A 972 -28.97 9.75 21.85
N ILE A 973 -28.36 9.31 22.95
CA ILE A 973 -27.83 7.95 23.07
C ILE A 973 -29.03 7.04 23.33
N SER A 974 -29.81 6.79 22.29
CA SER A 974 -30.95 5.86 22.34
C SER A 974 -31.03 5.12 21.02
N ARG A 975 -29.99 4.33 20.75
CA ARG A 975 -29.90 3.23 19.78
C ARG A 975 -28.45 2.74 19.84
N ILE A 976 -28.16 1.94 20.86
CA ILE A 976 -27.08 0.95 21.06
C ILE A 976 -27.21 0.59 22.56
N LEU A 977 -28.29 -0.13 22.85
CA LEU A 977 -28.43 -1.03 24.00
C LEU A 977 -29.20 -2.24 23.46
#